data_AF-A0A944ZT83-F1
#
_entry.id   AF-A0A944ZT83-F1
#
_cell.length_a   1.000
_cell.length_b   1.000
_cell.length_c   1.000
_cell.angle_alpha   90.00
_cell.angle_beta   90.00
_cell.angle_gamma   90.00
#
_symmetry.space_group_name_H-M   'P 1'
#
loop_
_entity.id
_entity.type
_entity.pdbx_description
1 polymer ?
#
loop_
_entity_poly.entity_id
_entity_poly.type
_entity_poly.pdbx_seq_one_letter_code
_entity_poly.pdbx_strand_id
1 'polypeptide(L)'
;MGLEAAQYEDILEDTDQQDNPDNQDKTKKENDPMSEIDAVRGKLTDEDKKKIERGEKSVVDAVQETRQSKKDAERLLKLAEDQDKLTKKDVLKLRTKLKTEDNKESIQEVSDFLKDAISKTGAETKDKKAELQPDDPDLKRAQETYIGLVKDNIHFLGVEPAREYEEWIKKQTPTLENLEKRTREFFQSELPERQRTYENLQGELLKNWGIKDPLQIEFIKKEGLSERKEFLKTLVEFRRDKGDLFDKLYSSEAKEALLKDIGKLPKNTDHKQRLNVINKEESQAFHSMETAVLESKMSQKSMDENVAHYKTIKLPKQRLENLKMWEGFIEAEHALTDDLKKVFDQDPANKEGFAIAFRIFKDLNYDGKKQFIDKQTKEREKDIKEEEINKQLTVDAFKHECKKAEKENIISKKTSKNYETWIDKNAKESTYEETKVFLEVLTQASPNEDAKNLAAYKKRRKQYIDDMKKFENISPQLTKKNLDKWQEDYDEKGWNKRSLQHDKLKKEIEKAKTNRVKEKFEKANPEGEKNTESKESNLAIKNKETAMQAIEALIKAGALKKARSLAAKLLTENPEDEKVEDLLDKIALASKEGKEETLMDDKNVFKQMNQAADLIISGDATISEEARRLQTEDTALRLMEESVDRHHGTIKAKDRSQKELHQKTKFDEDVQGATDEFMEGTDDDKVLDEDTLKGKDAVQINFQTKQDRNEKESLRRDIQKEQGKNKEHHGGSSVIEFKRKEGEERSLDKREARALHSKEENELVDQIVPKILAVTHPGQDHSAELLAIARKAALERLRKKEEDKIEQMSKAA
;
A
#
# COMPACT_ATOMS: atom_id res chain seq x y z
N MET A 1 14.11 -14.33 19.53
CA MET A 1 15.45 -14.87 19.85
C MET A 1 15.93 -14.13 21.08
N GLY A 2 15.80 -14.57 22.32
CA GLY A 2 15.50 -15.89 22.88
C GLY A 2 16.64 -16.28 23.82
N LEU A 3 16.54 -15.89 25.11
CA LEU A 3 17.08 -16.54 26.34
C LEU A 3 18.62 -16.70 26.44
N GLU A 4 19.33 -16.80 27.57
CA GLU A 4 19.10 -16.92 29.02
C GLU A 4 20.48 -16.68 29.70
N ALA A 5 20.56 -16.00 30.85
CA ALA A 5 20.90 -16.56 32.18
C ALA A 5 22.25 -17.30 32.35
N ALA A 6 23.06 -16.89 33.33
CA ALA A 6 23.51 -17.71 34.48
C ALA A 6 24.84 -17.21 35.08
N GLN A 7 24.81 -16.96 36.39
CA GLN A 7 25.98 -17.08 37.27
C GLN A 7 26.33 -18.56 37.41
N TYR A 8 27.62 -18.91 37.43
CA TYR A 8 28.11 -20.11 38.12
C TYR A 8 29.49 -19.84 38.71
N GLU A 9 29.61 -20.13 40.00
CA GLU A 9 30.85 -20.36 40.72
C GLU A 9 31.56 -21.58 40.11
N ASP A 10 32.89 -21.51 39.99
CA ASP A 10 33.76 -22.70 40.05
C ASP A 10 35.03 -22.33 40.81
N ILE A 11 35.09 -22.85 42.04
CA ILE A 11 36.29 -23.07 42.84
C ILE A 11 36.64 -24.55 42.63
N LEU A 12 37.88 -24.83 42.22
CA LEU A 12 38.72 -26.00 42.54
C LEU A 12 40.00 -25.84 41.69
N GLU A 13 41.11 -25.41 42.29
CA GLU A 13 42.19 -26.28 42.77
C GLU A 13 42.80 -27.15 41.67
N ASP A 14 44.02 -26.82 41.26
CA ASP A 14 45.12 -27.79 41.13
C ASP A 14 46.39 -27.09 40.61
N THR A 15 47.39 -26.93 41.48
CA THR A 15 48.66 -27.70 41.44
C THR A 15 49.74 -27.01 42.28
N ASP A 16 49.97 -27.57 43.46
CA ASP A 16 51.30 -27.66 44.04
C ASP A 16 52.19 -28.47 43.08
N GLN A 17 53.37 -27.96 42.75
CA GLN A 17 54.53 -28.82 42.53
C GLN A 17 55.83 -28.05 42.80
N GLN A 18 56.48 -28.48 43.88
CA GLN A 18 57.87 -28.22 44.21
C GLN A 18 58.83 -28.89 43.22
N ASP A 19 59.97 -28.22 43.08
CA ASP A 19 61.31 -28.75 42.85
C ASP A 19 61.69 -29.37 41.49
N ASN A 20 62.59 -28.62 40.84
CA ASN A 20 64.01 -28.96 40.60
C ASN A 20 64.48 -29.00 39.12
N PRO A 21 65.81 -28.92 38.86
CA PRO A 21 66.39 -27.75 38.23
C PRO A 21 67.33 -28.16 37.08
N ASP A 22 67.02 -27.88 35.82
CA ASP A 22 68.04 -27.98 34.78
C ASP A 22 67.60 -27.23 33.53
N ASN A 23 68.12 -26.01 33.38
CA ASN A 23 68.76 -25.62 32.14
C ASN A 23 69.50 -24.30 32.35
N GLN A 24 70.75 -24.43 32.77
CA GLN A 24 71.78 -23.53 32.29
C GLN A 24 71.80 -23.64 30.77
N ASP A 25 71.52 -22.54 30.07
CA ASP A 25 72.54 -21.80 29.31
C ASP A 25 71.88 -20.92 28.22
N LYS A 26 72.49 -19.75 28.00
CA LYS A 26 72.33 -18.82 26.86
C LYS A 26 71.09 -17.92 26.83
N THR A 27 71.21 -16.76 27.48
CA THR A 27 71.73 -15.55 26.78
C THR A 27 72.13 -14.46 27.79
N LYS A 28 73.42 -14.38 28.07
CA LYS A 28 74.07 -13.12 28.44
C LYS A 28 74.14 -12.25 27.19
N LYS A 29 73.50 -11.08 27.21
CA LYS A 29 73.97 -9.90 26.49
C LYS A 29 73.79 -8.67 27.38
N GLU A 30 74.95 -8.18 27.81
CA GLU A 30 75.30 -6.79 28.12
C GLU A 30 74.60 -6.13 29.33
N ASN A 31 75.16 -6.46 30.50
CA ASN A 31 75.35 -5.48 31.58
C ASN A 31 76.34 -4.41 31.09
N ASP A 32 75.84 -3.22 30.79
CA ASP A 32 76.66 -2.01 30.78
C ASP A 32 76.51 -1.32 32.15
N PRO A 33 77.51 -1.37 33.05
CA PRO A 33 77.42 -0.71 34.35
C PRO A 33 77.30 0.83 34.23
N MET A 34 77.62 1.44 33.08
CA MET A 34 77.34 2.87 32.87
C MET A 34 75.84 3.18 32.74
N SER A 35 75.02 2.24 32.26
CA SER A 35 73.58 2.44 32.05
C SER A 35 72.76 2.52 33.34
N GLU A 36 73.23 1.90 34.44
CA GLU A 36 72.59 2.03 35.76
C GLU A 36 73.07 3.28 36.52
N ILE A 37 74.28 3.76 36.25
CA ILE A 37 74.88 4.91 36.96
C ILE A 37 74.22 6.24 36.53
N ASP A 38 73.86 6.40 35.26
CA ASP A 38 73.17 7.62 34.78
C ASP A 38 71.68 7.68 35.19
N ALA A 39 71.04 6.52 35.41
CA ALA A 39 69.64 6.44 35.89
C ALA A 39 69.47 6.84 37.38
N VAL A 40 70.56 6.89 38.15
CA VAL A 40 70.55 7.09 39.61
C VAL A 40 70.93 8.51 40.03
N ARG A 41 71.58 9.31 39.15
CA ARG A 41 71.97 10.70 39.46
C ARG A 41 70.80 11.61 39.90
N GLY A 42 69.59 11.34 39.42
CA GLY A 42 68.37 12.07 39.83
C GLY A 42 67.77 11.66 41.17
N LYS A 43 68.25 10.56 41.79
CA LYS A 43 67.67 9.94 42.99
C LYS A 43 68.51 10.12 44.27
N LEU A 44 69.66 10.77 44.14
CA LEU A 44 70.60 11.05 45.23
C LEU A 44 70.35 12.43 45.83
N THR A 45 70.59 12.58 47.14
CA THR A 45 70.57 13.88 47.82
C THR A 45 71.71 14.76 47.31
N ASP A 46 71.57 16.08 47.42
CA ASP A 46 72.63 17.00 46.98
C ASP A 46 73.92 16.86 47.80
N GLU A 47 73.80 16.36 49.03
CA GLU A 47 74.93 16.06 49.89
C GLU A 47 75.66 14.76 49.47
N ASP A 48 74.90 13.73 49.09
CA ASP A 48 75.46 12.48 48.54
C ASP A 48 76.14 12.76 47.17
N LYS A 49 75.57 13.64 46.33
CA LYS A 49 76.20 14.09 45.08
C LYS A 49 77.55 14.75 45.34
N LYS A 50 77.63 15.68 46.30
CA LYS A 50 78.89 16.36 46.66
C LYS A 50 79.94 15.42 47.22
N LYS A 51 79.55 14.44 48.04
CA LYS A 51 80.47 13.42 48.60
C LYS A 51 80.99 12.47 47.51
N ILE A 52 80.15 12.13 46.53
CA ILE A 52 80.55 11.34 45.36
C ILE A 52 81.52 12.15 44.47
N GLU A 53 81.24 13.42 44.22
CA GLU A 53 82.13 14.33 43.47
C GLU A 53 83.50 14.51 44.14
N ARG A 54 83.56 14.47 45.48
CA ARG A 54 84.80 14.51 46.26
C ARG A 54 85.50 13.15 46.40
N GLY A 55 84.90 12.07 45.89
CA GLY A 55 85.43 10.70 46.01
C GLY A 55 85.32 10.10 47.42
N GLU A 56 84.57 10.74 48.33
CA GLU A 56 84.40 10.33 49.72
C GLU A 56 83.35 9.21 49.89
N LYS A 57 82.53 8.97 48.86
CA LYS A 57 81.45 7.96 48.88
C LYS A 57 81.24 7.39 47.49
N SER A 58 81.00 6.08 47.37
CA SER A 58 80.65 5.48 46.08
C SER A 58 79.15 5.63 45.78
N VAL A 59 78.79 5.68 44.50
CA VAL A 59 77.38 5.67 44.04
C VAL A 59 76.66 4.43 44.56
N VAL A 60 77.36 3.29 44.63
CA VAL A 60 76.82 2.01 45.11
C VAL A 60 76.42 2.09 46.58
N ASP A 61 77.25 2.70 47.43
CA ASP A 61 76.95 2.85 48.86
C ASP A 61 75.75 3.77 49.10
N ALA A 62 75.64 4.86 48.32
CA ALA A 62 74.51 5.78 48.42
C ALA A 62 73.17 5.11 48.02
N VAL A 63 73.17 4.25 47.00
CA VAL A 63 71.99 3.46 46.60
C VAL A 63 71.60 2.44 47.66
N GLN A 64 72.58 1.77 48.28
CA GLN A 64 72.31 0.83 49.36
C GLN A 64 71.69 1.52 50.58
N GLU A 65 72.18 2.71 50.96
CA GLU A 65 71.59 3.49 52.05
C GLU A 65 70.14 3.88 51.76
N THR A 66 69.81 4.35 50.55
CA THR A 66 68.42 4.69 50.19
C THR A 66 67.49 3.48 50.28
N ARG A 67 67.95 2.31 49.83
CA ARG A 67 67.20 1.04 49.97
C ARG A 67 67.01 0.67 51.44
N GLN A 68 68.00 0.92 52.29
CA GLN A 68 67.91 0.65 53.71
C GLN A 68 66.93 1.60 54.40
N SER A 69 66.99 2.91 54.12
CA SER A 69 66.02 3.89 54.62
C SER A 69 64.58 3.55 54.21
N LYS A 70 64.36 3.05 52.98
CA LYS A 70 63.04 2.62 52.51
C LYS A 70 62.51 1.43 53.31
N LYS A 71 63.36 0.43 53.57
CA LYS A 71 63.01 -0.72 54.44
C LYS A 71 62.71 -0.29 55.87
N ASP A 72 63.46 0.67 56.41
CA ASP A 72 63.23 1.17 57.76
C ASP A 72 61.92 1.97 57.85
N ALA A 73 61.59 2.77 56.83
CA ALA A 73 60.30 3.45 56.72
C ALA A 73 59.12 2.47 56.63
N GLU A 74 59.26 1.39 55.84
CA GLU A 74 58.24 0.32 55.74
C GLU A 74 58.04 -0.40 57.07
N ARG A 75 59.12 -0.66 57.82
CA ARG A 75 59.04 -1.22 59.17
C ARG A 75 58.32 -0.28 60.14
N LEU A 76 58.62 1.01 60.10
CA LEU A 76 57.94 2.02 60.92
C LEU A 76 56.46 2.15 60.55
N LEU A 77 56.12 2.07 59.26
CA LEU A 77 54.74 2.11 58.80
C LEU A 77 53.96 0.90 59.32
N LYS A 78 54.56 -0.29 59.25
CA LYS A 78 53.97 -1.52 59.80
C LYS A 78 53.81 -1.42 61.32
N LEU A 79 54.81 -0.90 62.03
CA LEU A 79 54.72 -0.69 63.47
C LEU A 79 53.62 0.33 63.84
N ALA A 80 53.48 1.41 63.08
CA ALA A 80 52.42 2.40 63.27
C ALA A 80 51.02 1.84 62.94
N GLU A 81 50.92 0.95 61.95
CA GLU A 81 49.69 0.20 61.59
C GLU A 81 49.33 -0.80 62.70
N ASP A 82 50.28 -1.61 63.17
CA ASP A 82 50.11 -2.58 64.25
C ASP A 82 49.74 -1.91 65.60
N GLN A 83 50.12 -0.63 65.78
CA GLN A 83 49.80 0.18 66.97
C GLN A 83 48.57 1.10 66.78
N ASP A 84 47.81 0.96 65.69
CA ASP A 84 46.65 1.79 65.33
C ASP A 84 46.93 3.31 65.39
N LYS A 85 48.16 3.74 65.05
CA LYS A 85 48.58 5.15 65.11
C LYS A 85 48.25 5.96 63.86
N LEU A 86 47.74 5.30 62.81
CA LEU A 86 47.42 5.92 61.52
C LEU A 86 46.05 5.43 61.03
N THR A 87 45.32 6.28 60.30
CA THR A 87 44.08 5.85 59.65
C THR A 87 44.38 4.89 58.49
N LYS A 88 43.45 3.99 58.15
CA LYS A 88 43.59 3.10 56.98
C LYS A 88 43.90 3.86 55.68
N LYS A 89 43.36 5.07 55.52
CA LYS A 89 43.60 5.94 54.37
C LYS A 89 45.03 6.48 54.35
N ASP A 90 45.56 6.88 55.50
CA ASP A 90 46.94 7.37 55.62
C ASP A 90 47.95 6.24 55.42
N VAL A 91 47.67 5.04 55.95
CA VAL A 91 48.46 3.83 55.70
C VAL A 91 48.51 3.54 54.19
N LEU A 92 47.37 3.58 53.49
CA LEU A 92 47.34 3.34 52.05
C LEU A 92 48.13 4.40 51.28
N LYS A 93 47.99 5.68 51.65
CA LYS A 93 48.69 6.81 51.01
C LYS A 93 50.20 6.73 51.22
N LEU A 94 50.66 6.46 52.44
CA LEU A 94 52.08 6.33 52.78
C LEU A 94 52.69 5.07 52.18
N ARG A 95 51.97 3.94 52.17
CA ARG A 95 52.41 2.70 51.50
C ARG A 95 52.56 2.91 49.99
N THR A 96 51.63 3.64 49.37
CA THR A 96 51.72 4.00 47.95
C THR A 96 52.90 4.94 47.70
N LYS A 97 53.08 5.97 48.55
CA LYS A 97 54.21 6.91 48.46
C LYS A 97 55.55 6.17 48.59
N LEU A 98 55.71 5.27 49.56
CA LEU A 98 56.92 4.46 49.71
C LEU A 98 57.16 3.52 48.52
N LYS A 99 56.11 2.95 47.91
CA LYS A 99 56.28 2.13 46.71
C LYS A 99 56.82 2.92 45.51
N THR A 100 56.30 4.14 45.29
CA THR A 100 56.63 4.96 44.12
C THR A 100 57.85 5.85 44.30
N GLU A 101 58.23 6.16 45.55
CA GLU A 101 59.31 7.09 45.86
C GLU A 101 60.66 6.37 45.99
N ASP A 102 61.67 6.91 45.32
CA ASP A 102 63.05 6.42 45.35
C ASP A 102 64.05 7.50 45.81
N ASN A 103 63.58 8.72 46.11
CA ASN A 103 64.41 9.77 46.69
C ASN A 103 64.58 9.57 48.21
N LYS A 104 65.83 9.50 48.66
CA LYS A 104 66.20 9.32 50.07
C LYS A 104 65.66 10.40 51.00
N GLU A 105 65.62 11.68 50.58
CA GLU A 105 65.09 12.78 51.39
C GLU A 105 63.58 12.59 51.65
N SER A 106 62.80 12.27 50.62
CA SER A 106 61.35 12.08 50.82
C SER A 106 61.01 10.78 51.58
N ILE A 107 61.83 9.74 51.45
CA ILE A 107 61.75 8.55 52.29
C ILE A 107 62.08 8.87 53.76
N GLN A 108 63.05 9.77 53.98
CA GLN A 108 63.41 10.23 55.32
C GLN A 108 62.29 11.09 55.94
N GLU A 109 61.67 11.99 55.18
CA GLU A 109 60.48 12.75 55.63
C GLU A 109 59.34 11.81 56.06
N VAL A 110 59.09 10.74 55.31
CA VAL A 110 58.10 9.73 55.68
C VAL A 110 58.52 9.02 56.97
N SER A 111 59.79 8.67 57.11
CA SER A 111 60.31 8.02 58.33
C SER A 111 60.20 8.92 59.56
N ASP A 112 60.49 10.21 59.42
CA ASP A 112 60.44 11.18 60.51
C ASP A 112 59.00 11.49 60.90
N PHE A 113 58.08 11.58 59.93
CA PHE A 113 56.63 11.64 60.18
C PHE A 113 56.14 10.41 60.97
N LEU A 114 56.57 9.21 60.56
CA LEU A 114 56.19 7.97 61.23
C LEU A 114 56.77 7.90 62.65
N LYS A 115 58.02 8.35 62.84
CA LYS A 115 58.62 8.45 64.17
C LYS A 115 57.90 9.47 65.05
N ASP A 116 57.48 10.63 64.53
CA ASP A 116 56.68 11.62 65.27
C ASP A 116 55.29 11.05 65.64
N ALA A 117 54.65 10.34 64.72
CA ALA A 117 53.37 9.66 64.97
C ALA A 117 53.49 8.56 66.05
N ILE A 118 54.59 7.80 66.04
CA ILE A 118 54.88 6.75 67.03
C ILE A 118 55.30 7.36 68.38
N SER A 119 56.01 8.49 68.38
CA SER A 119 56.56 9.11 69.60
C SER A 119 55.61 10.08 70.32
N LYS A 120 54.50 10.50 69.68
CA LYS A 120 53.42 11.30 70.31
C LYS A 120 52.52 10.52 71.30
N THR A 121 53.01 9.46 71.93
CA THR A 121 52.35 8.75 73.04
C THR A 121 52.91 9.17 74.39
N GLY A 122 52.53 10.37 74.80
CA GLY A 122 52.55 10.83 76.19
C GLY A 122 51.22 11.44 76.60
N ALA A 123 50.11 11.10 75.94
CA ALA A 123 48.76 11.43 76.40
C ALA A 123 48.16 10.16 77.00
N GLU A 124 47.97 10.17 78.32
CA GLU A 124 47.15 9.20 79.03
C GLU A 124 45.85 9.01 78.25
N THR A 125 45.52 7.76 77.90
CA THR A 125 44.17 7.42 77.47
C THR A 125 43.23 7.78 78.61
N LYS A 126 42.67 9.00 78.56
CA LYS A 126 41.62 9.43 79.48
C LYS A 126 40.48 8.41 79.37
N ASP A 127 39.91 8.08 80.52
CA ASP A 127 38.82 7.11 80.61
C ASP A 127 37.69 7.52 79.64
N LYS A 128 37.36 6.64 78.68
CA LYS A 128 36.34 6.91 77.64
C LYS A 128 34.95 7.20 78.22
N LYS A 129 34.77 6.91 79.53
CA LYS A 129 33.57 7.13 80.33
C LYS A 129 33.51 8.49 81.04
N ALA A 130 34.60 9.26 81.06
CA ALA A 130 34.62 10.57 81.70
C ALA A 130 33.88 11.60 80.83
N GLU A 131 33.05 12.43 81.47
CA GLU A 131 32.46 13.60 80.82
C GLU A 131 33.57 14.62 80.51
N LEU A 132 33.78 14.89 79.22
CA LEU A 132 34.79 15.85 78.76
C LEU A 132 34.19 17.26 78.69
N GLN A 133 35.03 18.27 78.96
CA GLN A 133 34.63 19.66 78.78
C GLN A 133 34.38 19.95 77.28
N PRO A 134 33.43 20.84 76.93
CA PRO A 134 33.07 21.13 75.53
C PRO A 134 34.24 21.59 74.63
N ASP A 135 35.31 22.11 75.22
CA ASP A 135 36.50 22.59 74.52
C ASP A 135 37.62 21.56 74.39
N ASP A 136 37.47 20.36 74.97
CA ASP A 136 38.46 19.27 74.94
C ASP A 136 38.78 18.84 73.49
N PRO A 137 40.07 18.75 73.12
CA PRO A 137 40.50 18.47 71.75
C PRO A 137 40.10 17.08 71.25
N ASP A 138 40.02 16.06 72.12
CA ASP A 138 39.63 14.71 71.72
C ASP A 138 38.12 14.63 71.44
N LEU A 139 37.33 15.36 72.24
CA LEU A 139 35.89 15.52 72.02
C LEU A 139 35.60 16.24 70.70
N LYS A 140 36.30 17.34 70.42
CA LYS A 140 36.18 18.07 69.14
C LYS A 140 36.53 17.20 67.94
N ARG A 141 37.62 16.43 68.02
CA ARG A 141 38.01 15.51 66.94
C ARG A 141 36.95 14.44 66.70
N ALA A 142 36.36 13.88 67.75
CA ALA A 142 35.28 12.89 67.62
C ALA A 142 34.01 13.51 67.02
N GLN A 143 33.64 14.73 67.42
CA GLN A 143 32.52 15.47 66.84
C GLN A 143 32.77 15.82 65.36
N GLU A 144 33.96 16.28 65.01
CA GLU A 144 34.36 16.55 63.62
C GLU A 144 34.33 15.29 62.76
N THR A 145 34.75 14.15 63.32
CA THR A 145 34.67 12.85 62.64
C THR A 145 33.21 12.48 62.36
N TYR A 146 32.32 12.59 63.34
CA TYR A 146 30.89 12.33 63.15
C TYR A 146 30.25 13.29 62.12
N ILE A 147 30.56 14.59 62.20
CA ILE A 147 30.08 15.59 61.24
C ILE A 147 30.59 15.30 59.83
N GLY A 148 31.88 14.93 59.70
CA GLY A 148 32.47 14.52 58.42
C GLY A 148 31.71 13.36 57.80
N LEU A 149 31.37 12.35 58.60
CA LEU A 149 30.59 11.20 58.16
C LEU A 149 29.17 11.57 57.71
N VAL A 150 28.50 12.46 58.44
CA VAL A 150 27.17 12.98 58.05
C VAL A 150 27.26 13.73 56.71
N LYS A 151 28.30 14.55 56.51
CA LYS A 151 28.52 15.29 55.26
C LYS A 151 28.82 14.37 54.08
N ASP A 152 29.67 13.37 54.29
CA ASP A 152 30.03 12.38 53.25
C ASP A 152 28.79 11.60 52.77
N ASN A 153 27.80 11.41 53.65
CA ASN A 153 26.57 10.64 53.38
C ASN A 153 25.31 11.52 53.19
N ILE A 154 25.46 12.83 52.99
CA ILE A 154 24.33 13.78 52.91
C ILE A 154 23.31 13.41 51.82
N HIS A 155 23.76 12.82 50.72
CA HIS A 155 22.91 12.40 49.60
C HIS A 155 21.95 11.27 50.00
N PHE A 156 22.35 10.36 50.89
CA PHE A 156 21.49 9.32 51.46
C PHE A 156 20.62 9.85 52.61
N LEU A 157 21.11 10.82 53.37
CA LEU A 157 20.41 11.36 54.54
C LEU A 157 19.29 12.35 54.20
N GLY A 158 19.56 13.24 53.24
CA GLY A 158 18.81 14.48 53.03
C GLY A 158 19.48 15.66 53.72
N VAL A 159 19.37 16.86 53.13
CA VAL A 159 19.98 18.09 53.66
C VAL A 159 19.39 18.46 55.03
N GLU A 160 18.08 18.28 55.23
CA GLU A 160 17.43 18.62 56.51
C GLU A 160 17.86 17.68 57.64
N PRO A 161 17.76 16.34 57.50
CA PRO A 161 18.26 15.43 58.53
C PRO A 161 19.76 15.60 58.81
N ALA A 162 20.59 15.82 57.77
CA ALA A 162 22.02 16.04 57.97
C ALA A 162 22.30 17.26 58.86
N ARG A 163 21.54 18.35 58.66
CA ARG A 163 21.61 19.54 59.51
C ARG A 163 21.15 19.25 60.94
N GLU A 164 20.08 18.46 61.11
CA GLU A 164 19.61 18.05 62.44
C GLU A 164 20.67 17.23 63.19
N TYR A 165 21.37 16.30 62.52
CA TYR A 165 22.48 15.56 63.12
C TYR A 165 23.65 16.48 63.51
N GLU A 166 24.01 17.43 62.65
CA GLU A 166 25.06 18.43 62.95
C GLU A 166 24.69 19.35 64.12
N GLU A 167 23.43 19.76 64.23
CA GLU A 167 22.96 20.59 65.35
C GLU A 167 22.81 19.79 66.64
N TRP A 168 22.36 18.53 66.54
CA TRP A 168 22.24 17.62 67.67
C TRP A 168 23.59 17.33 68.31
N ILE A 169 24.60 16.96 67.50
CA ILE A 169 25.94 16.59 68.02
C ILE A 169 26.64 17.74 68.74
N LYS A 170 26.39 18.99 68.30
CA LYS A 170 26.93 20.22 68.91
C LYS A 170 26.25 20.58 70.24
N LYS A 171 25.03 20.08 70.49
CA LYS A 171 24.25 20.34 71.72
C LYS A 171 24.48 19.28 72.80
N GLN A 172 25.09 18.15 72.46
CA GLN A 172 25.40 17.10 73.43
C GLN A 172 26.66 17.46 74.24
N THR A 173 26.71 17.03 75.49
CA THR A 173 27.93 16.88 76.29
C THR A 173 28.29 15.39 76.41
N PRO A 174 28.83 14.76 75.35
CA PRO A 174 29.00 13.32 75.36
C PRO A 174 30.36 12.92 75.91
N THR A 175 30.41 11.73 76.50
CA THR A 175 31.63 10.97 76.67
C THR A 175 32.12 10.47 75.30
N LEU A 176 33.42 10.23 75.14
CA LEU A 176 33.98 9.67 73.90
C LEU A 176 33.32 8.33 73.52
N GLU A 177 33.00 7.50 74.53
CA GLU A 177 32.31 6.22 74.32
C GLU A 177 30.93 6.40 73.66
N ASN A 178 30.15 7.40 74.08
CA ASN A 178 28.82 7.65 73.53
C ASN A 178 28.89 8.12 72.06
N LEU A 179 29.85 8.96 71.70
CA LEU A 179 30.07 9.39 70.31
C LEU A 179 30.53 8.22 69.43
N GLU A 180 31.50 7.42 69.89
CA GLU A 180 31.98 6.24 69.16
C GLU A 180 30.89 5.20 68.96
N LYS A 181 30.06 4.98 69.99
CA LYS A 181 28.90 4.08 69.92
C LYS A 181 27.88 4.59 68.91
N ARG A 182 27.53 5.88 68.98
CA ARG A 182 26.55 6.47 68.04
C ARG A 182 27.04 6.49 66.61
N THR A 183 28.34 6.74 66.41
CA THR A 183 28.99 6.64 65.09
C THR A 183 28.85 5.23 64.53
N ARG A 184 29.06 4.20 65.35
CA ARG A 184 28.84 2.80 64.97
C ARG A 184 27.38 2.49 64.66
N GLU A 185 26.44 2.94 65.49
CA GLU A 185 25.00 2.76 65.27
C GLU A 185 24.53 3.43 63.97
N PHE A 186 25.02 4.64 63.68
CA PHE A 186 24.74 5.34 62.44
C PHE A 186 25.14 4.51 61.21
N PHE A 187 26.36 3.94 61.21
CA PHE A 187 26.84 3.08 60.13
C PHE A 187 26.13 1.74 60.02
N GLN A 188 25.84 1.09 61.15
CA GLN A 188 25.34 -0.28 61.16
C GLN A 188 23.83 -0.37 61.00
N SER A 189 23.07 0.62 61.50
CA SER A 189 21.60 0.56 61.48
C SER A 189 20.93 1.65 60.65
N GLU A 190 21.39 2.91 60.70
CA GLU A 190 20.64 4.02 60.09
C GLU A 190 20.99 4.23 58.62
N LEU A 191 22.27 4.10 58.26
CA LEU A 191 22.77 4.33 56.90
C LEU A 191 22.31 3.27 55.87
N PRO A 192 22.31 1.95 56.16
CA PRO A 192 21.97 0.93 55.17
C PRO A 192 20.53 1.06 54.64
N GLU A 193 19.58 1.40 55.51
CA GLU A 193 18.17 1.56 55.10
C GLU A 193 17.95 2.79 54.22
N ARG A 194 18.70 3.87 54.49
CA ARG A 194 18.70 5.10 53.69
C ARG A 194 19.33 4.90 52.33
N GLN A 195 20.45 4.18 52.29
CA GLN A 195 21.10 3.79 51.05
C GLN A 195 20.16 2.95 50.19
N ARG A 196 19.55 1.89 50.75
CA ARG A 196 18.58 1.05 50.03
C ARG A 196 17.39 1.85 49.49
N THR A 197 16.88 2.80 50.27
CA THR A 197 15.77 3.66 49.82
C THR A 197 16.19 4.58 48.67
N TYR A 198 17.40 5.14 48.73
CA TYR A 198 17.95 5.96 47.65
C TYR A 198 18.20 5.13 46.38
N GLU A 199 18.76 3.93 46.49
CA GLU A 199 18.97 3.01 45.37
C GLU A 199 17.64 2.59 44.71
N ASN A 200 16.60 2.32 45.52
CA ASN A 200 15.26 2.04 45.00
C ASN A 200 14.67 3.25 44.25
N LEU A 201 14.83 4.47 44.80
CA LEU A 201 14.43 5.70 44.12
C LEU A 201 15.20 5.87 42.80
N GLN A 202 16.50 5.61 42.81
CA GLN A 202 17.33 5.68 41.62
C GLN A 202 16.84 4.71 40.53
N GLY A 203 16.58 3.45 40.88
CA GLY A 203 16.04 2.45 39.96
C GLY A 203 14.69 2.84 39.37
N GLU A 204 13.75 3.31 40.21
CA GLU A 204 12.42 3.74 39.76
C GLU A 204 12.48 5.00 38.87
N LEU A 205 13.29 5.99 39.23
CA LEU A 205 13.37 7.26 38.51
C LEU A 205 14.11 7.15 37.17
N LEU A 206 15.24 6.42 37.13
CA LEU A 206 16.00 6.18 35.91
C LEU A 206 15.19 5.39 34.89
N LYS A 207 14.56 4.30 35.33
CA LYS A 207 13.87 3.37 34.42
C LYS A 207 12.55 3.94 33.91
N ASN A 208 11.81 4.64 34.75
CA ASN A 208 10.38 4.88 34.49
C ASN A 208 10.06 6.36 34.19
N TRP A 209 10.91 7.27 34.66
CA TRP A 209 10.67 8.71 34.59
C TRP A 209 11.74 9.48 33.82
N GLY A 210 12.82 8.81 33.37
CA GLY A 210 13.87 9.42 32.55
C GLY A 210 14.78 10.38 33.30
N ILE A 211 14.83 10.30 34.64
CA ILE A 211 15.67 11.16 35.48
C ILE A 211 16.97 10.44 35.81
N LYS A 212 18.11 11.11 35.58
CA LYS A 212 19.45 10.50 35.73
C LYS A 212 19.89 10.29 37.18
N ASP A 213 19.44 11.15 38.08
CA ASP A 213 19.84 11.14 39.49
C ASP A 213 18.67 11.60 40.37
N PRO A 214 18.28 10.86 41.43
CA PRO A 214 17.26 11.29 42.39
C PRO A 214 17.49 12.70 42.96
N LEU A 215 18.74 13.16 43.07
CA LEU A 215 19.07 14.49 43.60
C LEU A 215 18.68 15.65 42.66
N GLN A 216 18.29 15.36 41.41
CA GLN A 216 17.70 16.34 40.50
C GLN A 216 16.30 16.78 40.96
N ILE A 217 15.67 16.01 41.84
CA ILE A 217 14.40 16.37 42.48
C ILE A 217 14.72 17.06 43.81
N GLU A 218 14.37 18.34 43.92
CA GLU A 218 14.69 19.17 45.09
C GLU A 218 14.14 18.58 46.40
N PHE A 219 12.96 17.96 46.36
CA PHE A 219 12.36 17.27 47.49
C PHE A 219 13.23 16.12 48.00
N ILE A 220 13.65 15.21 47.11
CA ILE A 220 14.52 14.09 47.50
C ILE A 220 15.82 14.62 48.09
N LYS A 221 16.41 15.67 47.48
CA LYS A 221 17.63 16.29 47.99
C LYS A 221 17.48 16.79 49.44
N LYS A 222 16.34 17.39 49.79
CA LYS A 222 16.09 17.97 51.12
C LYS A 222 15.70 16.93 52.16
N GLU A 223 14.81 16.03 51.80
CA GLU A 223 14.01 15.22 52.74
C GLU A 223 14.68 13.90 53.16
N GLY A 224 14.19 13.36 54.28
CA GLY A 224 14.71 12.16 54.95
C GLY A 224 14.11 10.82 54.50
N LEU A 225 14.40 9.76 55.27
CA LEU A 225 14.03 8.38 54.95
C LEU A 225 12.51 8.18 54.84
N SER A 226 11.75 8.71 55.80
CA SER A 226 10.31 8.51 55.90
C SER A 226 9.58 9.12 54.70
N GLU A 227 9.93 10.36 54.38
CA GLU A 227 9.38 11.14 53.28
C GLU A 227 9.76 10.54 51.93
N ARG A 228 11.01 10.11 51.77
CA ARG A 228 11.48 9.40 50.57
C ARG A 228 10.75 8.07 50.34
N LYS A 229 10.47 7.31 51.41
CA LYS A 229 9.67 6.06 51.32
C LYS A 229 8.23 6.33 50.91
N GLU A 230 7.60 7.35 51.50
CA GLU A 230 6.23 7.75 51.14
C GLU A 230 6.14 8.23 49.68
N PHE A 231 7.14 9.00 49.25
CA PHE A 231 7.28 9.44 47.86
C PHE A 231 7.45 8.26 46.91
N LEU A 232 8.37 7.33 47.20
CA LEU A 232 8.57 6.11 46.41
C LEU A 232 7.27 5.31 46.28
N LYS A 233 6.54 5.10 47.39
CA LYS A 233 5.24 4.42 47.38
C LYS A 233 4.23 5.13 46.48
N THR A 234 4.17 6.45 46.56
CA THR A 234 3.27 7.28 45.73
C THR A 234 3.60 7.16 44.26
N LEU A 235 4.89 7.14 43.88
CA LEU A 235 5.31 6.96 42.49
C LEU A 235 4.92 5.58 41.95
N VAL A 236 5.11 4.53 42.73
CA VAL A 236 4.76 3.16 42.35
C VAL A 236 3.24 3.02 42.19
N GLU A 237 2.45 3.57 43.11
CA GLU A 237 0.99 3.60 43.02
C GLU A 237 0.54 4.38 41.77
N PHE A 238 1.07 5.58 41.56
CA PHE A 238 0.71 6.42 40.42
C PHE A 238 1.00 5.73 39.09
N ARG A 239 2.17 5.08 38.96
CA ARG A 239 2.53 4.34 37.76
C ARG A 239 1.60 3.15 37.53
N ARG A 240 1.33 2.37 38.57
CA ARG A 240 0.43 1.22 38.49
C ARG A 240 -0.97 1.64 38.01
N ASP A 241 -1.47 2.74 38.54
CA ASP A 241 -2.80 3.26 38.20
C ASP A 241 -2.86 3.85 36.78
N LYS A 242 -1.72 4.26 36.21
CA LYS A 242 -1.61 4.71 34.80
C LYS A 242 -1.40 3.54 33.82
N GLY A 243 -0.75 2.46 34.25
CA GLY A 243 -0.41 1.33 33.38
C GLY A 243 0.29 1.77 32.08
N ASP A 244 -0.12 1.17 30.96
CA ASP A 244 0.46 1.43 29.64
C ASP A 244 0.14 2.83 29.08
N LEU A 245 -0.93 3.48 29.58
CA LEU A 245 -1.28 4.84 29.18
C LEU A 245 -0.17 5.84 29.54
N PHE A 246 0.62 5.56 30.59
CA PHE A 246 1.72 6.43 30.98
C PHE A 246 2.75 6.59 29.85
N ASP A 247 3.12 5.48 29.22
CA ASP A 247 4.10 5.48 28.12
C ASP A 247 3.46 5.95 26.81
N LYS A 248 2.17 5.71 26.63
CA LYS A 248 1.41 6.17 25.45
C LYS A 248 1.10 7.67 25.47
N LEU A 249 1.00 8.33 26.62
CA LEU A 249 0.55 9.74 26.70
C LEU A 249 1.59 10.73 27.22
N TYR A 250 2.76 10.28 27.67
CA TYR A 250 3.77 11.15 28.26
C TYR A 250 5.14 10.97 27.58
N SER A 251 5.69 12.06 27.04
CA SER A 251 7.10 12.13 26.66
C SER A 251 8.01 12.11 27.89
N SER A 252 9.30 11.81 27.71
CA SER A 252 10.28 11.86 28.81
C SER A 252 10.30 13.22 29.53
N GLU A 253 10.17 14.32 28.78
CA GLU A 253 10.12 15.67 29.36
C GLU A 253 8.83 15.92 30.16
N ALA A 254 7.68 15.41 29.68
CA ALA A 254 6.42 15.53 30.39
C ALA A 254 6.42 14.69 31.68
N LYS A 255 7.04 13.50 31.65
CA LYS A 255 7.24 12.65 32.83
C LYS A 255 8.10 13.37 33.87
N GLU A 256 9.23 13.94 33.46
CA GLU A 256 10.12 14.69 34.35
C GLU A 256 9.40 15.90 34.96
N ALA A 257 8.64 16.67 34.16
CA ALA A 257 7.90 17.82 34.65
C ALA A 257 6.82 17.42 35.67
N LEU A 258 6.04 16.39 35.37
CA LEU A 258 5.03 15.84 36.27
C LEU A 258 5.65 15.39 37.59
N LEU A 259 6.80 14.72 37.53
CA LEU A 259 7.52 14.24 38.69
C LEU A 259 8.07 15.35 39.57
N LYS A 260 8.62 16.40 38.95
CA LYS A 260 9.05 17.62 39.66
C LYS A 260 7.87 18.30 40.35
N ASP A 261 6.69 18.30 39.73
CA ASP A 261 5.49 18.85 40.36
C ASP A 261 4.98 17.98 41.51
N ILE A 262 5.03 16.64 41.38
CA ILE A 262 4.74 15.72 42.50
C ILE A 262 5.70 15.99 43.68
N GLY A 263 6.99 16.23 43.40
CA GLY A 263 8.00 16.53 44.42
C GLY A 263 7.80 17.88 45.14
N LYS A 264 7.12 18.87 44.54
CA LYS A 264 6.96 20.20 45.15
C LYS A 264 5.90 20.27 46.27
N LEU A 265 5.20 19.17 46.56
CA LEU A 265 3.93 19.25 47.27
C LEU A 265 4.00 18.61 48.67
N PRO A 266 3.75 19.37 49.75
CA PRO A 266 3.77 18.84 51.11
C PRO A 266 2.52 18.00 51.36
N LYS A 267 2.68 16.74 51.83
CA LYS A 267 1.70 15.85 52.51
C LYS A 267 0.17 16.08 52.24
N ASN A 268 -0.28 16.33 51.00
CA ASN A 268 -1.67 16.77 50.74
C ASN A 268 -2.49 15.75 49.92
N THR A 269 -3.58 15.26 50.51
CA THR A 269 -4.63 14.41 49.92
C THR A 269 -5.27 15.02 48.68
N ASP A 270 -5.30 16.35 48.58
CA ASP A 270 -5.95 17.12 47.52
C ASP A 270 -5.27 16.95 46.14
N HIS A 271 -3.95 16.73 46.10
CA HIS A 271 -3.22 16.58 44.84
C HIS A 271 -3.26 15.16 44.27
N LYS A 272 -3.30 14.15 45.15
CA LYS A 272 -3.59 12.76 44.76
C LYS A 272 -4.96 12.69 44.07
N GLN A 273 -5.95 13.43 44.58
CA GLN A 273 -7.25 13.56 43.92
C GLN A 273 -7.17 14.23 42.55
N ARG A 274 -6.41 15.32 42.38
CA ARG A 274 -6.22 15.97 41.06
C ARG A 274 -5.54 15.08 40.03
N LEU A 275 -4.50 14.36 40.43
CA LEU A 275 -3.81 13.40 39.56
C LEU A 275 -4.72 12.22 39.17
N ASN A 276 -5.55 11.74 40.09
CA ASN A 276 -6.55 10.72 39.80
C ASN A 276 -7.65 11.21 38.84
N VAL A 277 -8.09 12.47 38.99
CA VAL A 277 -9.04 13.09 38.03
C VAL A 277 -8.41 13.13 36.65
N ILE A 278 -7.20 13.66 36.49
CA ILE A 278 -6.49 13.67 35.20
C ILE A 278 -6.35 12.27 34.65
N ASN A 279 -6.03 11.28 35.49
CA ASN A 279 -5.91 9.89 35.03
C ASN A 279 -7.22 9.33 34.48
N LYS A 280 -8.32 9.58 35.18
CA LYS A 280 -9.64 9.16 34.72
C LYS A 280 -10.01 9.82 33.39
N GLU A 281 -9.81 11.13 33.29
CA GLU A 281 -10.10 11.91 32.08
C GLU A 281 -9.21 11.46 30.89
N GLU A 282 -7.91 11.28 31.11
CA GLU A 282 -6.97 10.78 30.08
C GLU A 282 -7.37 9.38 29.58
N SER A 283 -7.72 8.49 30.51
CA SER A 283 -8.13 7.12 30.16
C SER A 283 -9.43 7.12 29.36
N GLN A 284 -10.42 7.91 29.79
CA GLN A 284 -11.70 8.03 29.11
C GLN A 284 -11.54 8.65 27.72
N ALA A 285 -10.83 9.78 27.61
CA ALA A 285 -10.63 10.46 26.34
C ALA A 285 -9.82 9.62 25.35
N PHE A 286 -8.78 8.93 25.81
CA PHE A 286 -8.00 8.02 24.97
C PHE A 286 -8.86 6.85 24.48
N HIS A 287 -9.65 6.25 25.36
CA HIS A 287 -10.59 5.19 24.99
C HIS A 287 -11.66 5.67 24.00
N SER A 288 -12.16 6.90 24.14
CA SER A 288 -13.07 7.51 23.17
C SER A 288 -12.43 7.65 21.79
N MET A 289 -11.15 8.04 21.70
CA MET A 289 -10.43 8.07 20.42
C MET A 289 -10.22 6.67 19.84
N GLU A 290 -9.83 5.68 20.64
CA GLU A 290 -9.70 4.28 20.17
C GLU A 290 -11.03 3.76 19.63
N THR A 291 -12.13 4.05 20.32
CA THR A 291 -13.49 3.69 19.88
C THR A 291 -13.85 4.41 18.59
N ALA A 292 -13.54 5.71 18.47
CA ALA A 292 -13.78 6.48 17.25
C ALA A 292 -12.99 5.93 16.04
N VAL A 293 -11.76 5.43 16.25
CA VAL A 293 -10.99 4.77 15.19
C VAL A 293 -11.63 3.44 14.79
N LEU A 294 -12.03 2.62 15.76
CA LEU A 294 -12.72 1.34 15.50
C LEU A 294 -14.05 1.54 14.75
N GLU A 295 -14.78 2.59 15.09
CA GLU A 295 -16.04 2.99 14.43
C GLU A 295 -15.81 3.77 13.12
N SER A 296 -14.56 3.96 12.69
CA SER A 296 -14.21 4.74 11.49
C SER A 296 -14.70 6.20 11.50
N LYS A 297 -14.93 6.77 12.68
CA LYS A 297 -15.24 8.20 12.89
C LYS A 297 -13.99 9.07 12.85
N MET A 298 -12.83 8.48 13.12
CA MET A 298 -11.51 9.11 13.06
C MET A 298 -10.51 8.14 12.41
N SER A 299 -9.47 8.68 11.75
CA SER A 299 -8.36 7.87 11.25
C SER A 299 -7.34 7.55 12.35
N GLN A 300 -6.67 6.40 12.28
CA GLN A 300 -5.56 6.09 13.18
C GLN A 300 -4.47 7.17 13.10
N LYS A 301 -4.22 7.72 11.92
CA LYS A 301 -3.21 8.76 11.71
C LYS A 301 -3.53 10.06 12.46
N SER A 302 -4.78 10.50 12.45
CA SER A 302 -5.23 11.65 13.25
C SER A 302 -5.11 11.39 14.75
N MET A 303 -5.45 10.18 15.19
CA MET A 303 -5.29 9.78 16.59
C MET A 303 -3.80 9.87 17.00
N ASP A 304 -2.91 9.31 16.18
CA ASP A 304 -1.47 9.32 16.43
C ASP A 304 -0.90 10.75 16.49
N GLU A 305 -1.35 11.65 15.61
CA GLU A 305 -0.96 13.06 15.59
C GLU A 305 -1.45 13.82 16.83
N ASN A 306 -2.72 13.63 17.23
CA ASN A 306 -3.26 14.22 18.45
C ASN A 306 -2.52 13.73 19.69
N VAL A 307 -2.27 12.43 19.78
CA VAL A 307 -1.50 11.82 20.88
C VAL A 307 -0.06 12.34 20.89
N ALA A 308 0.58 12.47 19.73
CA ALA A 308 1.93 13.01 19.62
C ALA A 308 2.00 14.47 20.11
N HIS A 309 1.04 15.32 19.72
CA HIS A 309 0.93 16.68 20.25
C HIS A 309 0.73 16.66 21.77
N TYR A 310 -0.20 15.84 22.26
CA TYR A 310 -0.52 15.73 23.68
C TYR A 310 0.67 15.29 24.55
N LYS A 311 1.52 14.38 24.04
CA LYS A 311 2.75 13.94 24.71
C LYS A 311 3.70 15.08 25.07
N THR A 312 3.65 16.20 24.35
CA THR A 312 4.53 17.35 24.58
C THR A 312 4.02 18.30 25.66
N ILE A 313 2.75 18.19 26.06
CA ILE A 313 2.13 19.08 27.04
C ILE A 313 2.58 18.69 28.46
N LYS A 314 3.35 19.57 29.09
CA LYS A 314 3.98 19.34 30.40
C LYS A 314 3.07 19.64 31.58
N LEU A 315 2.21 20.66 31.46
CA LEU A 315 1.43 21.18 32.60
C LEU A 315 0.08 20.45 32.75
N PRO A 316 -0.25 19.94 33.95
CA PRO A 316 -1.52 19.25 34.23
C PRO A 316 -2.78 20.00 33.79
N LYS A 317 -2.81 21.33 33.97
CA LYS A 317 -3.96 22.17 33.60
C LYS A 317 -4.18 22.23 32.08
N GLN A 318 -3.10 22.42 31.32
CA GLN A 318 -3.15 22.46 29.85
C GLN A 318 -3.53 21.09 29.28
N ARG A 319 -3.08 20.01 29.94
CA ARG A 319 -3.48 18.64 29.57
C ARG A 319 -4.99 18.46 29.67
N LEU A 320 -5.61 18.87 30.78
CA LEU A 320 -7.08 18.82 30.93
C LEU A 320 -7.82 19.68 29.90
N GLU A 321 -7.31 20.88 29.61
CA GLU A 321 -7.89 21.75 28.58
C GLU A 321 -7.82 21.11 27.19
N ASN A 322 -6.71 20.44 26.86
CA ASN A 322 -6.54 19.76 25.57
C ASN A 322 -7.44 18.52 25.44
N LEU A 323 -7.58 17.70 26.49
CA LEU A 323 -8.46 16.53 26.48
C LEU A 323 -9.91 16.89 26.14
N LYS A 324 -10.40 18.04 26.64
CA LYS A 324 -11.75 18.53 26.34
C LYS A 324 -11.96 18.86 24.86
N MET A 325 -10.88 19.07 24.09
CA MET A 325 -10.96 19.36 22.66
C MET A 325 -11.03 18.09 21.81
N TRP A 326 -10.67 16.91 22.35
CA TRP A 326 -10.60 15.68 21.57
C TRP A 326 -11.98 15.21 21.08
N GLU A 327 -13.01 15.35 21.90
CA GLU A 327 -14.39 15.01 21.50
C GLU A 327 -14.85 15.85 20.31
N GLY A 328 -14.68 17.17 20.39
CA GLY A 328 -15.00 18.07 19.27
C GLY A 328 -14.14 17.81 18.03
N PHE A 329 -12.89 17.35 18.20
CA PHE A 329 -12.05 16.94 17.08
C PHE A 329 -12.55 15.63 16.42
N ILE A 330 -12.97 14.62 17.21
CA ILE A 330 -13.60 13.39 16.69
C ILE A 330 -14.83 13.76 15.86
N GLU A 331 -15.71 14.61 16.39
CA GLU A 331 -16.92 15.05 15.68
C GLU A 331 -16.58 15.81 14.39
N ALA A 332 -15.62 16.73 14.46
CA ALA A 332 -15.19 17.51 13.30
C ALA A 332 -14.58 16.64 12.20
N GLU A 333 -13.79 15.63 12.55
CA GLU A 333 -13.23 14.69 11.57
C GLU A 333 -14.30 13.78 10.98
N HIS A 334 -15.23 13.30 11.81
CA HIS A 334 -16.33 12.46 11.36
C HIS A 334 -17.19 13.20 10.33
N ALA A 335 -17.50 14.49 10.59
CA ALA A 335 -18.27 15.35 9.69
C ALA A 335 -17.65 15.49 8.29
N LEU A 336 -16.33 15.39 8.15
CA LEU A 336 -15.66 15.41 6.84
C LEU A 336 -16.10 14.23 5.95
N THR A 337 -16.57 13.12 6.53
CA THR A 337 -17.12 12.00 5.77
C THR A 337 -18.40 12.40 5.04
N ASP A 338 -19.27 13.16 5.71
CA ASP A 338 -20.49 13.68 5.10
C ASP A 338 -20.16 14.74 4.04
N ASP A 339 -19.12 15.54 4.25
CA ASP A 339 -18.67 16.51 3.26
C ASP A 339 -18.11 15.83 2.01
N LEU A 340 -17.32 14.75 2.16
CA LEU A 340 -16.91 13.92 1.03
C LEU A 340 -18.14 13.36 0.30
N LYS A 341 -19.13 12.85 1.04
CA LYS A 341 -20.35 12.30 0.45
C LYS A 341 -21.12 13.35 -0.36
N LYS A 342 -21.23 14.59 0.14
CA LYS A 342 -21.86 15.70 -0.59
C LYS A 342 -21.19 16.00 -1.93
N VAL A 343 -19.88 15.78 -2.07
CA VAL A 343 -19.17 15.95 -3.35
C VAL A 343 -19.68 14.95 -4.40
N PHE A 344 -19.88 13.69 -4.01
CA PHE A 344 -20.25 12.61 -4.92
C PHE A 344 -21.77 12.43 -5.11
N ASP A 345 -22.58 12.97 -4.20
CA ASP A 345 -24.05 12.98 -4.31
C ASP A 345 -24.56 14.12 -5.22
N GLN A 346 -23.69 14.96 -5.79
CA GLN A 346 -24.05 15.95 -6.82
C GLN A 346 -24.53 15.27 -8.10
N ASP A 347 -25.53 15.84 -8.79
CA ASP A 347 -26.10 15.26 -10.03
C ASP A 347 -25.12 15.41 -11.21
N PRO A 348 -24.78 14.32 -11.94
CA PRO A 348 -25.18 12.93 -11.71
C PRO A 348 -24.45 12.28 -10.53
N ALA A 349 -25.20 11.60 -9.66
CA ALA A 349 -24.63 10.99 -8.46
C ALA A 349 -23.65 9.85 -8.80
N ASN A 350 -22.45 9.86 -8.19
CA ASN A 350 -21.38 8.90 -8.46
C ASN A 350 -21.04 8.05 -7.22
N LYS A 351 -21.87 7.03 -6.97
CA LYS A 351 -21.72 6.13 -5.81
C LYS A 351 -20.45 5.28 -5.83
N GLU A 352 -20.00 4.86 -7.01
CA GLU A 352 -18.79 4.06 -7.17
C GLU A 352 -17.54 4.89 -6.91
N GLY A 353 -17.50 6.12 -7.46
CA GLY A 353 -16.44 7.10 -7.17
C GLY A 353 -16.34 7.42 -5.69
N PHE A 354 -17.49 7.58 -5.00
CA PHE A 354 -17.50 7.75 -3.54
C PHE A 354 -16.86 6.56 -2.82
N ALA A 355 -17.21 5.32 -3.18
CA ALA A 355 -16.66 4.13 -2.52
C ALA A 355 -15.13 4.02 -2.68
N ILE A 356 -14.61 4.37 -3.86
CA ILE A 356 -13.17 4.40 -4.14
C ILE A 356 -12.49 5.52 -3.33
N ALA A 357 -13.04 6.74 -3.41
CA ALA A 357 -12.51 7.90 -2.70
C ALA A 357 -12.51 7.69 -1.17
N PHE A 358 -13.59 7.10 -0.63
CA PHE A 358 -13.73 6.83 0.79
C PHE A 358 -12.67 5.85 1.32
N ARG A 359 -12.21 4.90 0.48
CA ARG A 359 -11.16 3.94 0.85
C ARG A 359 -9.81 4.61 1.12
N ILE A 360 -9.47 5.65 0.37
CA ILE A 360 -8.27 6.46 0.60
C ILE A 360 -8.52 7.41 1.76
N PHE A 361 -9.68 8.05 1.76
CA PHE A 361 -10.09 9.06 2.74
C PHE A 361 -9.98 8.59 4.20
N LYS A 362 -10.37 7.35 4.51
CA LYS A 362 -10.33 6.81 5.87
C LYS A 362 -8.92 6.74 6.49
N ASP A 363 -7.89 6.65 5.65
CA ASP A 363 -6.49 6.46 6.09
C ASP A 363 -5.73 7.80 6.18
N LEU A 364 -6.35 8.90 5.74
CA LEU A 364 -5.80 10.25 5.82
C LEU A 364 -6.07 10.88 7.20
N ASN A 365 -5.14 11.72 7.66
CA ASN A 365 -5.35 12.58 8.82
C ASN A 365 -6.37 13.69 8.52
N TYR A 366 -6.78 14.45 9.54
CA TYR A 366 -7.78 15.52 9.41
C TYR A 366 -7.46 16.55 8.31
N ASP A 367 -6.22 17.05 8.26
CA ASP A 367 -5.81 18.02 7.24
C ASP A 367 -5.74 17.41 5.84
N GLY A 368 -5.25 16.17 5.74
CA GLY A 368 -5.23 15.41 4.49
C GLY A 368 -6.64 15.14 3.97
N LYS A 369 -7.61 14.85 4.85
CA LYS A 369 -9.02 14.69 4.50
C LYS A 369 -9.62 15.97 3.91
N LYS A 370 -9.34 17.13 4.51
CA LYS A 370 -9.78 18.43 3.95
C LYS A 370 -9.22 18.68 2.56
N GLN A 371 -7.91 18.52 2.39
CA GLN A 371 -7.25 18.70 1.09
C GLN A 371 -7.77 17.72 0.04
N PHE A 372 -8.06 16.48 0.45
CA PHE A 372 -8.63 15.47 -0.42
C PHE A 372 -10.05 15.82 -0.86
N ILE A 373 -10.92 16.30 0.04
CA ILE A 373 -12.26 16.78 -0.31
C ILE A 373 -12.17 17.95 -1.31
N ASP A 374 -11.29 18.92 -1.08
CA ASP A 374 -11.10 20.06 -1.98
C ASP A 374 -10.66 19.59 -3.38
N LYS A 375 -9.74 18.60 -3.44
CA LYS A 375 -9.29 17.99 -4.68
C LYS A 375 -10.45 17.28 -5.40
N GLN A 376 -11.17 16.41 -4.69
CA GLN A 376 -12.30 15.66 -5.26
C GLN A 376 -13.43 16.59 -5.72
N THR A 377 -13.66 17.71 -5.02
CA THR A 377 -14.64 18.72 -5.44
C THR A 377 -14.28 19.30 -6.81
N LYS A 378 -13.01 19.69 -7.00
CA LYS A 378 -12.53 20.23 -8.30
C LYS A 378 -12.58 19.20 -9.42
N GLU A 379 -12.23 17.95 -9.12
CA GLU A 379 -12.29 16.84 -10.09
C GLU A 379 -13.75 16.56 -10.48
N ARG A 380 -14.66 16.49 -9.51
CA ARG A 380 -16.10 16.27 -9.78
C ARG A 380 -16.71 17.41 -10.60
N GLU A 381 -16.40 18.66 -10.27
CA GLU A 381 -16.86 19.81 -11.08
C GLU A 381 -16.37 19.74 -12.52
N LYS A 382 -15.18 19.19 -12.76
CA LYS A 382 -14.63 19.00 -14.10
C LYS A 382 -15.35 17.88 -14.84
N ASP A 383 -15.57 16.74 -14.18
CA ASP A 383 -16.29 15.60 -14.77
C ASP A 383 -17.72 15.99 -15.19
N ILE A 384 -18.44 16.71 -14.32
CA ILE A 384 -19.81 17.18 -14.61
C ILE A 384 -19.79 18.09 -15.85
N LYS A 385 -18.83 19.02 -15.94
CA LYS A 385 -18.70 19.91 -17.10
C LYS A 385 -18.35 19.14 -18.37
N GLU A 386 -17.45 18.16 -18.30
CA GLU A 386 -17.09 17.32 -19.45
C GLU A 386 -18.29 16.49 -19.93
N GLU A 387 -19.07 15.92 -19.01
CA GLU A 387 -20.30 15.19 -19.33
C GLU A 387 -21.35 16.10 -20.01
N GLU A 388 -21.57 17.31 -19.50
CA GLU A 388 -22.44 18.31 -20.12
C GLU A 388 -21.98 18.67 -21.55
N ILE A 389 -20.68 18.91 -21.74
CA ILE A 389 -20.10 19.23 -23.05
C ILE A 389 -20.28 18.05 -24.02
N ASN A 390 -19.97 16.83 -23.59
CA ASN A 390 -20.10 15.62 -24.42
C ASN A 390 -21.55 15.35 -24.82
N LYS A 391 -22.49 15.58 -23.89
CA LYS A 391 -23.92 15.50 -24.16
C LYS A 391 -24.35 16.52 -25.20
N GLN A 392 -23.92 17.76 -25.06
CA GLN A 392 -24.22 18.82 -26.02
C GLN A 392 -23.63 18.53 -27.41
N LEU A 393 -22.37 18.09 -27.48
CA LEU A 393 -21.72 17.71 -28.73
C LEU A 393 -22.45 16.56 -29.45
N THR A 394 -22.92 15.56 -28.69
CA THR A 394 -23.64 14.40 -29.25
C THR A 394 -25.02 14.82 -29.79
N VAL A 395 -25.72 15.69 -29.07
CA VAL A 395 -26.97 16.31 -29.54
C VAL A 395 -26.75 17.11 -30.82
N ASP A 396 -25.70 17.92 -30.88
CA ASP A 396 -25.38 18.75 -32.05
C ASP A 396 -24.95 17.91 -33.27
N ALA A 397 -24.15 16.88 -33.06
CA ALA A 397 -23.77 15.91 -34.09
C ALA A 397 -25.02 15.23 -34.70
N PHE A 398 -25.99 14.86 -33.87
CA PHE A 398 -27.25 14.31 -34.37
C PHE A 398 -28.05 15.34 -35.16
N LYS A 399 -28.22 16.57 -34.64
CA LYS A 399 -28.95 17.62 -35.35
C LYS A 399 -28.34 17.88 -36.73
N HIS A 400 -27.01 17.79 -36.82
CA HIS A 400 -26.29 17.86 -38.09
C HIS A 400 -26.65 16.71 -39.05
N GLU A 401 -26.69 15.46 -38.59
CA GLU A 401 -27.12 14.31 -39.41
C GLU A 401 -28.58 14.43 -39.87
N CYS A 402 -29.48 14.94 -39.04
CA CYS A 402 -30.87 15.25 -39.44
C CYS A 402 -30.92 16.30 -40.56
N LYS A 403 -30.17 17.41 -40.42
CA LYS A 403 -30.09 18.46 -41.45
C LYS A 403 -29.48 17.93 -42.75
N LYS A 404 -28.50 17.04 -42.68
CA LYS A 404 -27.92 16.38 -43.85
C LYS A 404 -28.94 15.48 -44.54
N ALA A 405 -29.65 14.64 -43.77
CA ALA A 405 -30.71 13.79 -44.30
C ALA A 405 -31.88 14.59 -44.91
N GLU A 406 -32.18 15.78 -44.38
CA GLU A 406 -33.13 16.73 -44.98
C GLU A 406 -32.62 17.25 -46.33
N LYS A 407 -31.37 17.72 -46.42
CA LYS A 407 -30.77 18.19 -47.69
C LYS A 407 -30.72 17.11 -48.77
N GLU A 408 -30.54 15.86 -48.38
CA GLU A 408 -30.55 14.70 -49.27
C GLU A 408 -31.97 14.17 -49.59
N ASN A 409 -33.02 14.83 -49.09
CA ASN A 409 -34.43 14.43 -49.17
C ASN A 409 -34.74 13.03 -48.58
N ILE A 410 -33.82 12.47 -47.78
CA ILE A 410 -34.01 11.21 -47.07
C ILE A 410 -35.16 11.34 -46.08
N ILE A 411 -35.28 12.48 -45.39
CA ILE A 411 -36.41 12.85 -44.53
C ILE A 411 -36.98 14.20 -44.99
N SER A 412 -38.24 14.48 -44.67
CA SER A 412 -38.83 15.79 -44.97
C SER A 412 -38.42 16.83 -43.93
N LYS A 413 -38.50 18.12 -44.30
CA LYS A 413 -38.27 19.26 -43.39
C LYS A 413 -39.11 19.20 -42.12
N LYS A 414 -40.34 18.70 -42.21
CA LYS A 414 -41.22 18.50 -41.05
C LYS A 414 -40.73 17.38 -40.14
N THR A 415 -40.23 16.28 -40.71
CA THR A 415 -39.66 15.17 -39.95
C THR A 415 -38.35 15.56 -39.27
N SER A 416 -37.47 16.30 -39.96
CA SER A 416 -36.23 16.86 -39.42
C SER A 416 -36.50 17.69 -38.16
N LYS A 417 -37.40 18.69 -38.24
CA LYS A 417 -37.82 19.49 -37.09
C LYS A 417 -38.39 18.66 -35.93
N ASN A 418 -39.20 17.64 -36.23
CA ASN A 418 -39.77 16.79 -35.18
C ASN A 418 -38.68 16.02 -34.41
N TYR A 419 -37.63 15.56 -35.10
CA TYR A 419 -36.50 14.91 -34.43
C TYR A 419 -35.68 15.90 -33.60
N GLU A 420 -35.41 17.11 -34.11
CA GLU A 420 -34.71 18.15 -33.35
C GLU A 420 -35.44 18.47 -32.03
N THR A 421 -36.75 18.74 -32.09
CA THR A 421 -37.55 19.06 -30.89
C THR A 421 -37.63 17.88 -29.92
N TRP A 422 -37.73 16.65 -30.44
CA TRP A 422 -37.80 15.45 -29.61
C TRP A 422 -36.49 15.23 -28.85
N ILE A 423 -35.34 15.48 -29.48
CA ILE A 423 -34.02 15.33 -28.85
C ILE A 423 -33.75 16.42 -27.83
N ASP A 424 -34.10 17.66 -28.14
CA ASP A 424 -33.96 18.76 -27.18
C ASP A 424 -34.77 18.52 -25.90
N LYS A 425 -35.88 17.79 -26.01
CA LYS A 425 -36.66 17.37 -24.85
C LYS A 425 -35.97 16.24 -24.07
N ASN A 426 -35.58 15.16 -24.75
CA ASN A 426 -34.99 14.00 -24.07
C ASN A 426 -33.59 14.29 -23.50
N ALA A 427 -32.78 15.10 -24.19
CA ALA A 427 -31.47 15.51 -23.69
C ALA A 427 -31.54 16.40 -22.43
N LYS A 428 -32.70 17.00 -22.12
CA LYS A 428 -32.90 17.69 -20.84
C LYS A 428 -33.29 16.76 -19.69
N GLU A 429 -33.95 15.65 -20.01
CA GLU A 429 -34.58 14.76 -19.03
C GLU A 429 -33.79 13.46 -18.79
N SER A 430 -32.82 13.13 -19.65
CA SER A 430 -32.06 11.87 -19.63
C SER A 430 -30.56 12.06 -19.39
N THR A 431 -29.85 11.04 -18.93
CA THR A 431 -28.37 11.03 -18.76
C THR A 431 -27.63 11.11 -20.10
N TYR A 432 -26.30 11.34 -20.09
CA TYR A 432 -25.49 11.32 -21.31
C TYR A 432 -25.60 9.98 -22.05
N GLU A 433 -25.46 8.87 -21.33
CA GLU A 433 -25.49 7.50 -21.87
C GLU A 433 -26.85 7.15 -22.47
N GLU A 434 -27.95 7.50 -21.78
CA GLU A 434 -29.29 7.30 -22.32
C GLU A 434 -29.50 8.13 -23.60
N THR A 435 -29.02 9.38 -23.59
CA THR A 435 -29.06 10.25 -24.77
C THR A 435 -28.24 9.64 -25.91
N LYS A 436 -27.02 9.14 -25.63
CA LYS A 436 -26.14 8.51 -26.61
C LYS A 436 -26.76 7.26 -27.24
N VAL A 437 -27.25 6.32 -26.42
CA VAL A 437 -27.91 5.08 -26.89
C VAL A 437 -29.11 5.41 -27.77
N PHE A 438 -29.92 6.38 -27.35
CA PHE A 438 -31.06 6.81 -28.14
C PHE A 438 -30.62 7.36 -29.52
N LEU A 439 -29.62 8.23 -29.53
CA LEU A 439 -29.11 8.86 -30.76
C LEU A 439 -28.44 7.84 -31.68
N GLU A 440 -27.74 6.85 -31.13
CA GLU A 440 -27.17 5.72 -31.86
C GLU A 440 -28.26 4.89 -32.55
N VAL A 441 -29.36 4.58 -31.88
CA VAL A 441 -30.48 3.81 -32.48
C VAL A 441 -31.10 4.55 -33.68
N LEU A 442 -31.17 5.87 -33.63
CA LEU A 442 -31.70 6.69 -34.73
C LEU A 442 -30.72 6.91 -35.89
N THR A 443 -29.41 6.89 -35.61
CA THR A 443 -28.34 7.12 -36.61
C THR A 443 -27.66 5.86 -37.09
N GLN A 444 -27.97 4.69 -36.51
CA GLN A 444 -27.37 3.41 -36.88
C GLN A 444 -27.45 3.18 -38.40
N ALA A 445 -26.39 2.61 -38.96
CA ALA A 445 -26.29 2.35 -40.39
C ALA A 445 -27.30 1.29 -40.88
N SER A 446 -27.70 0.38 -40.00
CA SER A 446 -28.65 -0.68 -40.31
C SER A 446 -30.10 -0.17 -40.31
N PRO A 447 -30.89 -0.42 -41.35
CA PRO A 447 -32.27 0.07 -41.40
C PRO A 447 -33.16 -0.64 -40.36
N ASN A 448 -33.75 0.16 -39.45
CA ASN A 448 -34.71 -0.27 -38.44
C ASN A 448 -36.05 0.49 -38.63
N GLU A 449 -37.07 -0.22 -39.11
CA GLU A 449 -38.38 0.37 -39.43
C GLU A 449 -39.21 0.71 -38.19
N ASP A 450 -39.03 -0.02 -37.08
CA ASP A 450 -39.76 0.21 -35.82
C ASP A 450 -39.30 1.51 -35.16
N ALA A 451 -37.97 1.70 -35.09
CA ALA A 451 -37.35 2.93 -34.61
C ALA A 451 -37.43 4.08 -35.63
N LYS A 452 -37.84 3.79 -36.87
CA LYS A 452 -37.93 4.76 -37.99
C LYS A 452 -36.62 5.53 -38.19
N ASN A 453 -35.49 4.84 -38.10
CA ASN A 453 -34.18 5.47 -38.15
C ASN A 453 -33.81 6.01 -39.56
N LEU A 454 -32.76 6.82 -39.66
CA LEU A 454 -32.37 7.46 -40.93
C LEU A 454 -32.06 6.45 -42.04
N ALA A 455 -31.43 5.32 -41.70
CA ALA A 455 -31.15 4.24 -42.63
C ALA A 455 -32.42 3.59 -43.21
N ALA A 456 -33.47 3.41 -42.40
CA ALA A 456 -34.75 2.89 -42.87
C ALA A 456 -35.44 3.86 -43.85
N TYR A 457 -35.38 5.17 -43.57
CA TYR A 457 -35.84 6.20 -44.50
C TYR A 457 -35.09 6.15 -45.84
N LYS A 458 -33.76 6.01 -45.79
CA LYS A 458 -32.92 5.89 -46.99
C LYS A 458 -33.24 4.64 -47.81
N LYS A 459 -33.39 3.49 -47.16
CA LYS A 459 -33.78 2.23 -47.81
C LYS A 459 -35.13 2.35 -48.51
N ARG A 460 -36.14 2.89 -47.81
CA ARG A 460 -37.50 3.03 -48.38
C ARG A 460 -37.53 4.01 -49.55
N ARG A 461 -36.83 5.14 -49.45
CA ARG A 461 -36.69 6.10 -50.55
C ARG A 461 -36.01 5.47 -51.77
N LYS A 462 -34.95 4.69 -51.57
CA LYS A 462 -34.26 3.97 -52.65
C LYS A 462 -35.21 2.99 -53.35
N GLN A 463 -35.96 2.18 -52.59
CA GLN A 463 -36.96 1.26 -53.15
C GLN A 463 -38.04 1.99 -53.93
N TYR A 464 -38.49 3.15 -53.44
CA TYR A 464 -39.46 3.99 -54.14
C TYR A 464 -38.91 4.51 -55.48
N ILE A 465 -37.67 5.01 -55.52
CA ILE A 465 -37.00 5.45 -56.74
C ILE A 465 -36.82 4.28 -57.73
N ASP A 466 -36.44 3.10 -57.24
CA ASP A 466 -36.29 1.91 -58.08
C ASP A 466 -37.63 1.46 -58.68
N ASP A 467 -38.71 1.52 -57.92
CA ASP A 467 -40.05 1.22 -58.42
C ASP A 467 -40.58 2.31 -59.37
N MET A 468 -40.23 3.58 -59.15
CA MET A 468 -40.52 4.68 -60.09
C MET A 468 -39.85 4.45 -61.45
N LYS A 469 -38.59 4.00 -61.49
CA LYS A 469 -37.89 3.61 -62.72
C LYS A 469 -38.57 2.43 -63.43
N LYS A 470 -39.07 1.45 -62.67
CA LYS A 470 -39.87 0.36 -63.25
C LYS A 470 -41.16 0.89 -63.86
N PHE A 471 -41.83 1.84 -63.20
CA PHE A 471 -43.06 2.44 -63.69
C PHE A 471 -42.83 3.19 -65.02
N GLU A 472 -41.77 3.98 -65.10
CA GLU A 472 -41.32 4.67 -66.33
C GLU A 472 -41.11 3.68 -67.49
N ASN A 473 -40.43 2.56 -67.24
CA ASN A 473 -40.18 1.53 -68.26
C ASN A 473 -41.45 0.80 -68.73
N ILE A 474 -42.50 0.78 -67.91
CA ILE A 474 -43.73 0.01 -68.19
C ILE A 474 -44.79 0.88 -68.88
N SER A 475 -44.85 2.17 -68.60
CA SER A 475 -45.83 3.11 -69.16
C SER A 475 -45.16 4.22 -69.99
N PRO A 476 -45.09 4.07 -71.33
CA PRO A 476 -44.47 5.06 -72.24
C PRO A 476 -45.15 6.44 -72.24
N GLN A 477 -46.34 6.55 -71.65
CA GLN A 477 -47.14 7.78 -71.60
C GLN A 477 -46.81 8.67 -70.38
N LEU A 478 -45.96 8.20 -69.46
CA LEU A 478 -45.50 9.02 -68.33
C LEU A 478 -44.47 10.03 -68.80
N THR A 479 -44.81 11.32 -68.67
CA THR A 479 -43.84 12.40 -68.84
C THR A 479 -42.94 12.51 -67.61
N LYS A 480 -41.71 12.97 -67.81
CA LYS A 480 -40.77 13.28 -66.73
C LYS A 480 -41.39 14.20 -65.66
N LYS A 481 -42.19 15.19 -66.08
CA LYS A 481 -42.94 16.09 -65.20
C LYS A 481 -43.91 15.38 -64.25
N ASN A 482 -44.50 14.26 -64.67
CA ASN A 482 -45.36 13.47 -63.80
C ASN A 482 -44.53 12.65 -62.81
N LEU A 483 -43.41 12.07 -63.25
CA LEU A 483 -42.51 11.32 -62.36
C LEU A 483 -41.91 12.24 -61.28
N ASP A 484 -41.50 13.44 -61.65
CA ASP A 484 -40.97 14.46 -60.74
C ASP A 484 -42.01 14.82 -59.67
N LYS A 485 -43.28 15.05 -60.05
CA LYS A 485 -44.37 15.31 -59.10
C LYS A 485 -44.61 14.18 -58.10
N TRP A 486 -44.54 12.93 -58.56
CA TRP A 486 -44.70 11.77 -57.67
C TRP A 486 -43.56 11.69 -56.65
N GLN A 487 -42.34 12.00 -57.08
CA GLN A 487 -41.16 12.02 -56.22
C GLN A 487 -41.17 13.21 -55.24
N GLU A 488 -41.55 14.41 -55.67
CA GLU A 488 -41.72 15.57 -54.80
C GLU A 488 -42.78 15.32 -53.72
N ASP A 489 -43.96 14.83 -54.10
CA ASP A 489 -45.04 14.52 -53.15
C ASP A 489 -44.66 13.38 -52.19
N TYR A 490 -43.77 12.47 -52.59
CA TYR A 490 -43.17 11.47 -51.71
C TYR A 490 -42.17 12.11 -50.73
N ASP A 491 -41.25 12.93 -51.23
CA ASP A 491 -40.15 13.52 -50.46
C ASP A 491 -40.66 14.50 -49.39
N GLU A 492 -41.77 15.20 -49.62
CA GLU A 492 -42.43 16.09 -48.63
C GLU A 492 -43.11 15.34 -47.46
N LYS A 493 -43.41 14.05 -47.63
CA LYS A 493 -44.20 13.26 -46.67
C LYS A 493 -43.35 12.61 -45.57
N GLY A 494 -43.97 12.37 -44.40
CA GLY A 494 -43.38 11.59 -43.31
C GLY A 494 -43.59 10.07 -43.47
N TRP A 495 -43.01 9.27 -42.57
CA TRP A 495 -42.93 7.79 -42.65
C TRP A 495 -44.21 7.08 -43.15
N ASN A 496 -45.31 7.21 -42.42
CA ASN A 496 -46.56 6.50 -42.73
C ASN A 496 -47.16 6.96 -44.07
N LYS A 497 -47.09 8.27 -44.34
CA LYS A 497 -47.62 8.86 -45.59
C LYS A 497 -46.79 8.43 -46.80
N ARG A 498 -45.47 8.29 -46.65
CA ARG A 498 -44.58 7.71 -47.68
C ARG A 498 -44.92 6.25 -47.99
N SER A 499 -45.28 5.45 -46.98
CA SER A 499 -45.75 4.07 -47.21
C SER A 499 -46.99 4.04 -48.10
N LEU A 500 -48.00 4.84 -47.77
CA LEU A 500 -49.24 4.94 -48.56
C LEU A 500 -48.95 5.40 -50.01
N GLN A 501 -48.00 6.32 -50.17
CA GLN A 501 -47.55 6.80 -51.48
C GLN A 501 -46.90 5.67 -52.31
N HIS A 502 -46.07 4.84 -51.66
CA HIS A 502 -45.42 3.70 -52.29
C HIS A 502 -46.42 2.61 -52.68
N ASP A 503 -47.41 2.35 -51.83
CA ASP A 503 -48.50 1.40 -52.15
C ASP A 503 -49.34 1.89 -53.34
N LYS A 504 -49.61 3.20 -53.43
CA LYS A 504 -50.24 3.81 -54.60
C LYS A 504 -49.40 3.58 -55.86
N LEU A 505 -48.08 3.81 -55.80
CA LEU A 505 -47.18 3.57 -56.91
C LEU A 505 -47.21 2.09 -57.35
N LYS A 506 -47.15 1.14 -56.41
CA LYS A 506 -47.22 -0.29 -56.73
C LYS A 506 -48.54 -0.66 -57.43
N LYS A 507 -49.67 -0.12 -56.96
CA LYS A 507 -50.97 -0.32 -57.62
C LYS A 507 -50.98 0.22 -59.05
N GLU A 508 -50.40 1.39 -59.28
CA GLU A 508 -50.29 1.97 -60.63
C GLU A 508 -49.33 1.17 -61.54
N ILE A 509 -48.23 0.62 -61.00
CA ILE A 509 -47.35 -0.30 -61.73
C ILE A 509 -48.10 -1.56 -62.16
N GLU A 510 -48.89 -2.18 -61.29
CA GLU A 510 -49.67 -3.38 -61.63
C GLU A 510 -50.78 -3.08 -62.66
N LYS A 511 -51.44 -1.92 -62.57
CA LYS A 511 -52.34 -1.44 -63.63
C LYS A 511 -51.62 -1.25 -64.96
N ALA A 512 -50.43 -0.66 -64.95
CA ALA A 512 -49.65 -0.45 -66.17
C ALA A 512 -49.18 -1.77 -66.79
N LYS A 513 -48.76 -2.75 -65.97
CA LYS A 513 -48.42 -4.10 -66.45
C LYS A 513 -49.61 -4.80 -67.09
N THR A 514 -50.77 -4.79 -66.42
CA THR A 514 -51.99 -5.42 -66.93
C THR A 514 -52.46 -4.78 -68.24
N ASN A 515 -52.39 -3.45 -68.36
CA ASN A 515 -52.70 -2.75 -69.62
C ASN A 515 -51.72 -3.10 -70.74
N ARG A 516 -50.41 -3.23 -70.45
CA ARG A 516 -49.39 -3.60 -71.45
C ARG A 516 -49.53 -5.06 -71.91
N VAL A 517 -49.98 -5.95 -71.04
CA VAL A 517 -50.33 -7.34 -71.40
C VAL A 517 -51.56 -7.35 -72.30
N LYS A 518 -52.61 -6.57 -71.96
CA LYS A 518 -53.80 -6.42 -72.82
C LYS A 518 -53.47 -5.84 -74.19
N GLU A 519 -52.67 -4.77 -74.29
CA GLU A 519 -52.24 -4.21 -75.58
C GLU A 519 -51.39 -5.18 -76.42
N LYS A 520 -50.54 -6.00 -75.78
CA LYS A 520 -49.79 -7.05 -76.47
C LYS A 520 -50.68 -8.20 -76.95
N PHE A 521 -51.73 -8.55 -76.19
CA PHE A 521 -52.73 -9.54 -76.59
C PHE A 521 -53.63 -9.02 -77.72
N GLU A 522 -54.09 -7.77 -77.64
CA GLU A 522 -54.92 -7.13 -78.68
C GLU A 522 -54.15 -6.88 -79.99
N LYS A 523 -52.84 -6.64 -79.93
CA LYS A 523 -51.99 -6.57 -81.14
C LYS A 523 -51.61 -7.94 -81.73
N ALA A 524 -51.84 -9.04 -81.00
CA ALA A 524 -51.48 -10.39 -81.44
C ALA A 524 -52.65 -11.21 -82.00
N ASN A 525 -53.91 -10.75 -81.88
CA ASN A 525 -55.07 -11.48 -82.42
C ASN A 525 -56.25 -10.54 -82.77
N PRO A 526 -56.62 -10.35 -84.05
CA PRO A 526 -57.77 -9.51 -84.40
C PRO A 526 -59.14 -10.21 -84.36
N GLU A 527 -59.25 -11.53 -84.22
CA GLU A 527 -60.57 -12.20 -84.24
C GLU A 527 -60.62 -13.42 -83.31
N GLY A 528 -61.76 -13.57 -82.60
CA GLY A 528 -62.24 -14.88 -82.13
C GLY A 528 -62.28 -15.12 -80.62
N GLU A 529 -63.44 -14.78 -80.03
CA GLU A 529 -64.20 -15.51 -79.01
C GLU A 529 -63.67 -15.80 -77.59
N LYS A 530 -64.68 -15.80 -76.70
CA LYS A 530 -64.66 -15.76 -75.24
C LYS A 530 -64.28 -17.09 -74.59
N ASN A 531 -63.81 -16.92 -73.34
CA ASN A 531 -63.77 -17.86 -72.23
C ASN A 531 -62.61 -18.85 -72.18
N THR A 532 -61.63 -18.52 -71.34
CA THR A 532 -61.22 -19.39 -70.22
C THR A 532 -60.47 -18.54 -69.21
N GLU A 533 -60.96 -18.52 -67.96
CA GLU A 533 -60.23 -17.98 -66.81
C GLU A 533 -58.91 -18.72 -66.66
N SER A 534 -57.80 -18.09 -67.06
CA SER A 534 -56.47 -18.59 -66.76
C SER A 534 -56.15 -18.24 -65.31
N LYS A 535 -56.28 -19.26 -64.46
CA LYS A 535 -55.71 -19.32 -63.12
C LYS A 535 -54.26 -18.79 -63.11
N GLU A 536 -54.01 -17.98 -62.10
CA GLU A 536 -52.71 -17.56 -61.63
C GLU A 536 -51.75 -18.75 -61.56
N SER A 537 -50.64 -18.63 -62.27
CA SER A 537 -49.48 -19.50 -62.11
C SER A 537 -48.74 -19.12 -60.82
N ASN A 538 -49.15 -19.70 -59.70
CA ASN A 538 -48.22 -20.00 -58.62
C ASN A 538 -47.81 -21.46 -58.76
N LEU A 539 -46.51 -21.76 -58.68
CA LEU A 539 -45.97 -23.11 -58.68
C LEU A 539 -46.62 -23.92 -57.54
N ALA A 540 -47.68 -24.66 -57.85
CA ALA A 540 -48.20 -25.72 -57.00
C ALA A 540 -47.29 -26.95 -57.16
N ILE A 541 -46.76 -27.43 -56.05
CA ILE A 541 -45.98 -28.67 -55.93
C ILE A 541 -46.88 -29.81 -56.42
N LYS A 542 -46.71 -30.20 -57.68
CA LYS A 542 -47.72 -30.98 -58.41
C LYS A 542 -47.75 -32.47 -58.09
N ASN A 543 -47.18 -32.90 -56.96
CA ASN A 543 -47.24 -34.30 -56.60
C ASN A 543 -47.33 -34.45 -55.08
N LYS A 544 -48.57 -34.62 -54.60
CA LYS A 544 -48.91 -34.84 -53.19
C LYS A 544 -48.05 -35.94 -52.57
N GLU A 545 -47.82 -37.04 -53.30
CA GLU A 545 -46.96 -38.14 -52.85
C GLU A 545 -45.49 -37.73 -52.68
N THR A 546 -44.94 -36.92 -53.59
CA THR A 546 -43.56 -36.43 -53.48
C THR A 546 -43.40 -35.42 -52.34
N ALA A 547 -44.43 -34.59 -52.09
CA ALA A 547 -44.45 -33.68 -50.95
C ALA A 547 -44.59 -34.46 -49.62
N MET A 548 -45.43 -35.49 -49.56
CA MET A 548 -45.55 -36.38 -48.40
C MET A 548 -44.25 -37.13 -48.12
N GLN A 549 -43.58 -37.68 -49.15
CA GLN A 549 -42.27 -38.33 -49.00
C GLN A 549 -41.19 -37.35 -48.52
N ALA A 550 -41.20 -36.10 -49.01
CA ALA A 550 -40.29 -35.07 -48.54
C ALA A 550 -40.56 -34.68 -47.08
N ILE A 551 -41.83 -34.60 -46.66
CA ILE A 551 -42.21 -34.37 -45.26
C ILE A 551 -41.75 -35.53 -44.38
N GLU A 552 -41.97 -36.78 -44.79
CA GLU A 552 -41.48 -37.96 -44.05
C GLU A 552 -39.95 -38.01 -43.97
N ALA A 553 -39.24 -37.62 -45.04
CA ALA A 553 -37.78 -37.50 -45.02
C ALA A 553 -37.32 -36.40 -44.05
N LEU A 554 -38.01 -35.26 -43.99
CA LEU A 554 -37.73 -34.18 -43.04
C LEU A 554 -38.05 -34.57 -41.58
N ILE A 555 -39.09 -35.38 -41.35
CA ILE A 555 -39.40 -35.97 -40.02
C ILE A 555 -38.33 -36.98 -39.61
N LYS A 556 -37.85 -37.81 -40.55
CA LYS A 556 -36.73 -38.73 -40.32
C LYS A 556 -35.43 -38.00 -40.01
N ALA A 557 -35.17 -36.87 -40.70
CA ALA A 557 -33.99 -36.03 -40.53
C ALA A 557 -34.07 -35.00 -39.38
N GLY A 558 -35.14 -34.98 -38.58
CA GLY A 558 -35.27 -34.07 -37.41
C GLY A 558 -35.55 -32.60 -37.75
N ALA A 559 -35.78 -32.25 -39.02
CA ALA A 559 -36.05 -30.88 -39.46
C ALA A 559 -37.52 -30.46 -39.24
N LEU A 560 -38.03 -30.63 -38.00
CA LEU A 560 -39.45 -30.60 -37.66
C LEU A 560 -40.16 -29.29 -37.97
N LYS A 561 -39.48 -28.13 -37.83
CA LYS A 561 -40.06 -26.82 -38.17
C LYS A 561 -40.31 -26.66 -39.68
N LYS A 562 -39.43 -27.22 -40.52
CA LYS A 562 -39.58 -27.25 -41.99
C LYS A 562 -40.64 -28.29 -42.40
N ALA A 563 -40.65 -29.46 -41.77
CA ALA A 563 -41.69 -30.48 -41.97
C ALA A 563 -43.08 -29.93 -41.62
N ARG A 564 -43.23 -29.24 -40.48
CA ARG A 564 -44.49 -28.61 -40.05
C ARG A 564 -44.95 -27.53 -40.99
N SER A 565 -44.03 -26.69 -41.47
CA SER A 565 -44.33 -25.67 -42.48
C SER A 565 -44.80 -26.26 -43.80
N LEU A 566 -44.22 -27.38 -44.25
CA LEU A 566 -44.58 -28.05 -45.50
C LEU A 566 -45.90 -28.80 -45.35
N ALA A 567 -46.11 -29.51 -44.25
CA ALA A 567 -47.35 -30.21 -43.95
C ALA A 567 -48.53 -29.25 -43.76
N ALA A 568 -48.33 -28.12 -43.07
CA ALA A 568 -49.36 -27.08 -42.94
C ALA A 568 -49.74 -26.46 -44.29
N LYS A 569 -48.76 -26.21 -45.19
CA LYS A 569 -49.04 -25.77 -46.56
C LYS A 569 -49.81 -26.82 -47.35
N LEU A 570 -49.41 -28.10 -47.24
CA LEU A 570 -50.06 -29.22 -47.92
C LEU A 570 -51.50 -29.44 -47.43
N LEU A 571 -51.76 -29.23 -46.14
CA LEU A 571 -53.09 -29.30 -45.52
C LEU A 571 -53.95 -28.08 -45.91
N THR A 572 -53.35 -26.89 -46.04
CA THR A 572 -54.07 -25.71 -46.54
C THR A 572 -54.51 -25.91 -47.99
N GLU A 573 -53.73 -26.66 -48.78
CA GLU A 573 -54.04 -27.02 -50.16
C GLU A 573 -54.94 -28.27 -50.28
N ASN A 574 -54.99 -29.14 -49.26
CA ASN A 574 -55.80 -30.37 -49.20
C ASN A 574 -56.43 -30.54 -47.79
N PRO A 575 -57.48 -29.76 -47.47
CA PRO A 575 -57.96 -29.60 -46.09
C PRO A 575 -58.74 -30.79 -45.51
N GLU A 576 -59.16 -31.77 -46.32
CA GLU A 576 -59.88 -32.98 -45.86
C GLU A 576 -59.06 -34.27 -46.01
N ASP A 577 -57.74 -34.14 -46.06
CA ASP A 577 -56.83 -35.24 -46.38
C ASP A 577 -56.27 -35.90 -45.12
N GLU A 578 -56.91 -36.97 -44.66
CA GLU A 578 -56.54 -37.72 -43.43
C GLU A 578 -55.04 -38.05 -43.37
N LYS A 579 -54.39 -38.33 -44.52
CA LYS A 579 -52.96 -38.67 -44.56
C LYS A 579 -52.03 -37.49 -44.30
N VAL A 580 -52.46 -36.26 -44.58
CA VAL A 580 -51.69 -35.03 -44.33
C VAL A 580 -51.88 -34.58 -42.88
N GLU A 581 -53.07 -34.81 -42.34
CA GLU A 581 -53.37 -34.64 -40.92
C GLU A 581 -52.55 -35.62 -40.06
N ASP A 582 -52.49 -36.90 -40.46
CA ASP A 582 -51.62 -37.92 -39.86
C ASP A 582 -50.13 -37.52 -39.84
N LEU A 583 -49.67 -36.76 -40.84
CA LEU A 583 -48.30 -36.23 -40.90
C LEU A 583 -48.09 -35.08 -39.91
N LEU A 584 -49.08 -34.21 -39.69
CA LEU A 584 -49.03 -33.18 -38.66
C LEU A 584 -49.05 -33.80 -37.26
N ASP A 585 -49.82 -34.86 -37.07
CA ASP A 585 -49.82 -35.63 -35.83
C ASP A 585 -48.50 -36.36 -35.63
N LYS A 586 -47.91 -36.97 -36.66
CA LYS A 586 -46.54 -37.54 -36.60
C LYS A 586 -45.47 -36.48 -36.35
N ILE A 587 -45.62 -35.26 -36.86
CA ILE A 587 -44.71 -34.14 -36.58
C ILE A 587 -44.88 -33.67 -35.13
N ALA A 588 -46.12 -33.58 -34.64
CA ALA A 588 -46.43 -33.22 -33.26
C ALA A 588 -45.95 -34.29 -32.28
N LEU A 589 -46.10 -35.58 -32.63
CA LEU A 589 -45.58 -36.72 -31.89
C LEU A 589 -44.06 -36.73 -31.91
N ALA A 590 -43.39 -36.59 -33.07
CA ALA A 590 -41.93 -36.48 -33.17
C ALA A 590 -41.36 -35.22 -32.47
N SER A 591 -42.16 -34.16 -32.37
CA SER A 591 -41.84 -32.95 -31.62
C SER A 591 -42.07 -33.10 -30.10
N LYS A 592 -42.91 -34.06 -29.68
CA LYS A 592 -43.11 -34.47 -28.28
C LYS A 592 -42.16 -35.59 -27.84
N GLU A 593 -41.77 -36.47 -28.76
CA GLU A 593 -40.87 -37.62 -28.59
C GLU A 593 -39.39 -37.25 -28.78
N GLY A 594 -39.07 -35.96 -28.96
CA GLY A 594 -37.68 -35.51 -28.79
C GLY A 594 -36.74 -35.71 -29.99
N LYS A 595 -37.20 -35.59 -31.24
CA LYS A 595 -36.27 -35.35 -32.38
C LYS A 595 -35.75 -33.90 -32.45
N GLU A 596 -35.59 -33.28 -31.28
CA GLU A 596 -34.73 -32.12 -31.00
C GLU A 596 -33.34 -32.58 -30.51
N GLU A 597 -33.10 -33.90 -30.42
CA GLU A 597 -31.86 -34.50 -29.91
C GLU A 597 -30.59 -33.98 -30.62
N THR A 598 -30.55 -33.79 -31.94
CA THR A 598 -29.29 -33.34 -32.59
C THR A 598 -28.90 -31.87 -32.33
N LEU A 599 -29.82 -30.98 -31.91
CA LEU A 599 -29.49 -29.60 -31.54
C LEU A 599 -29.38 -29.40 -30.01
N MET A 600 -30.05 -30.24 -29.22
CA MET A 600 -29.86 -30.30 -27.77
C MET A 600 -28.58 -31.06 -27.40
N ASP A 601 -28.21 -32.10 -28.15
CA ASP A 601 -26.96 -32.85 -27.96
C ASP A 601 -25.76 -31.96 -28.27
N ASP A 602 -25.73 -31.19 -29.36
CA ASP A 602 -24.61 -30.27 -29.63
C ASP A 602 -24.43 -29.20 -28.54
N LYS A 603 -25.52 -28.70 -27.95
CA LYS A 603 -25.44 -27.74 -26.83
C LYS A 603 -25.00 -28.41 -25.53
N ASN A 604 -25.47 -29.62 -25.26
CA ASN A 604 -25.08 -30.39 -24.07
C ASN A 604 -23.63 -30.88 -24.18
N VAL A 605 -23.21 -31.36 -25.35
CA VAL A 605 -21.85 -31.74 -25.71
C VAL A 605 -20.93 -30.52 -25.64
N PHE A 606 -21.32 -29.38 -26.21
CA PHE A 606 -20.55 -28.14 -26.08
C PHE A 606 -20.41 -27.71 -24.61
N LYS A 607 -21.49 -27.80 -23.81
CA LYS A 607 -21.45 -27.47 -22.39
C LYS A 607 -20.54 -28.41 -21.60
N GLN A 608 -20.57 -29.72 -21.87
CA GLN A 608 -19.68 -30.71 -21.27
C GLN A 608 -18.22 -30.47 -21.69
N MET A 609 -17.97 -30.18 -22.96
CA MET A 609 -16.64 -29.84 -23.47
C MET A 609 -16.11 -28.53 -22.90
N ASN A 610 -16.97 -27.53 -22.67
CA ASN A 610 -16.61 -26.27 -22.05
C ASN A 610 -16.26 -26.46 -20.55
N GLN A 611 -17.02 -27.30 -19.84
CA GLN A 611 -16.69 -27.70 -18.46
C GLN A 611 -15.37 -28.49 -18.39
N ALA A 612 -15.15 -29.43 -19.32
CA ALA A 612 -13.90 -30.16 -19.42
C ALA A 612 -12.73 -29.24 -19.76
N ALA A 613 -12.91 -28.28 -20.68
CA ALA A 613 -11.93 -27.25 -20.99
C ALA A 613 -11.54 -26.46 -19.74
N ASP A 614 -12.53 -26.07 -18.93
CA ASP A 614 -12.27 -25.34 -17.70
C ASP A 614 -11.45 -26.16 -16.69
N LEU A 615 -11.81 -27.43 -16.51
CA LEU A 615 -11.09 -28.35 -15.63
C LEU A 615 -9.65 -28.58 -16.12
N ILE A 616 -9.43 -28.73 -17.43
CA ILE A 616 -8.11 -28.95 -18.01
C ILE A 616 -7.24 -27.69 -17.89
N ILE A 617 -7.78 -26.53 -18.25
CA ILE A 617 -7.05 -25.25 -18.17
C ILE A 617 -6.76 -24.87 -16.71
N SER A 618 -7.59 -25.29 -15.76
CA SER A 618 -7.37 -25.01 -14.32
C SER A 618 -6.49 -26.06 -13.63
N GLY A 619 -6.60 -27.33 -14.04
CA GLY A 619 -6.01 -28.47 -13.36
C GLY A 619 -4.64 -28.89 -13.90
N ASP A 620 -4.34 -28.62 -15.17
CA ASP A 620 -3.01 -28.88 -15.73
C ASP A 620 -2.12 -27.64 -15.54
N ALA A 621 -1.10 -27.77 -14.69
CA ALA A 621 -0.20 -26.68 -14.35
C ALA A 621 0.50 -26.06 -15.58
N THR A 622 0.84 -26.88 -16.59
CA THR A 622 1.54 -26.41 -17.80
C THR A 622 0.60 -25.60 -18.69
N ILE A 623 -0.59 -26.13 -18.98
CA ILE A 623 -1.64 -25.43 -19.75
C ILE A 623 -2.10 -24.18 -19.02
N SER A 624 -2.24 -24.25 -17.69
CA SER A 624 -2.64 -23.10 -16.88
C SER A 624 -1.60 -21.97 -16.95
N GLU A 625 -0.31 -22.32 -16.91
CA GLU A 625 0.77 -21.35 -17.01
C GLU A 625 0.86 -20.72 -18.41
N GLU A 626 0.74 -21.53 -19.47
CA GLU A 626 0.70 -21.07 -20.87
C GLU A 626 -0.54 -20.20 -21.14
N ALA A 627 -1.72 -20.60 -20.67
CA ALA A 627 -2.94 -19.79 -20.76
C ALA A 627 -2.76 -18.45 -20.04
N ARG A 628 -2.17 -18.43 -18.84
CA ARG A 628 -1.89 -17.18 -18.13
C ARG A 628 -0.82 -16.33 -18.83
N ARG A 629 0.06 -16.91 -19.65
CA ARG A 629 1.05 -16.17 -20.47
C ARG A 629 0.34 -15.47 -21.62
N LEU A 630 -0.46 -16.19 -22.40
CA LEU A 630 -1.26 -15.63 -23.51
C LEU A 630 -2.17 -14.49 -23.07
N GLN A 631 -2.78 -14.61 -21.88
CA GLN A 631 -3.59 -13.55 -21.29
C GLN A 631 -2.80 -12.27 -21.03
N THR A 632 -1.57 -12.42 -20.53
CA THR A 632 -0.67 -11.30 -20.24
C THR A 632 -0.17 -10.66 -21.54
N GLU A 633 0.14 -11.46 -22.55
CA GLU A 633 0.51 -10.99 -23.90
C GLU A 633 -0.64 -10.27 -24.61
N ASP A 634 -1.88 -10.77 -24.54
CA ASP A 634 -3.06 -10.09 -25.14
C ASP A 634 -3.32 -8.74 -24.47
N THR A 635 -3.24 -8.71 -23.14
CA THR A 635 -3.37 -7.47 -22.37
C THR A 635 -2.33 -6.44 -22.81
N ALA A 636 -1.08 -6.88 -22.97
CA ALA A 636 -0.01 -6.02 -23.43
C ALA A 636 -0.18 -5.57 -24.88
N LEU A 637 -0.73 -6.43 -25.75
CA LEU A 637 -1.07 -6.07 -27.13
C LEU A 637 -2.08 -4.93 -27.12
N ARG A 638 -3.17 -5.03 -26.36
CA ARG A 638 -4.17 -3.96 -26.25
C ARG A 638 -3.57 -2.63 -25.79
N LEU A 639 -2.69 -2.66 -24.80
CA LEU A 639 -1.99 -1.46 -24.31
C LEU A 639 -1.07 -0.85 -25.37
N MET A 640 -0.33 -1.68 -26.09
CA MET A 640 0.50 -1.23 -27.22
C MET A 640 -0.37 -0.62 -28.31
N GLU A 641 -1.51 -1.24 -28.62
CA GLU A 641 -2.44 -0.74 -29.63
C GLU A 641 -3.00 0.63 -29.30
N GLU A 642 -3.49 0.80 -28.09
CA GLU A 642 -3.97 2.09 -27.59
C GLU A 642 -2.87 3.15 -27.64
N SER A 643 -1.63 2.78 -27.32
CA SER A 643 -0.46 3.67 -27.42
C SER A 643 -0.11 4.02 -28.88
N VAL A 644 -0.06 3.03 -29.78
CA VAL A 644 0.26 3.23 -31.21
C VAL A 644 -0.83 4.05 -31.91
N ASP A 645 -2.10 3.81 -31.57
CA ASP A 645 -3.24 4.54 -32.13
C ASP A 645 -3.24 6.01 -31.64
N ARG A 646 -2.86 6.27 -30.38
CA ARG A 646 -2.62 7.63 -29.86
C ARG A 646 -1.49 8.36 -30.61
N HIS A 647 -0.45 7.64 -31.05
CA HIS A 647 0.77 8.20 -31.64
C HIS A 647 0.92 7.99 -33.15
N HIS A 648 -0.20 7.85 -33.85
CA HIS A 648 -0.27 7.78 -35.31
C HIS A 648 0.65 6.72 -35.94
N GLY A 649 0.68 5.50 -35.37
CA GLY A 649 1.37 4.36 -36.00
C GLY A 649 2.86 4.25 -35.68
N THR A 650 3.36 5.01 -34.70
CA THR A 650 4.76 4.96 -34.28
C THR A 650 5.05 3.68 -33.49
N ILE A 651 5.99 2.84 -33.96
CA ILE A 651 6.24 1.50 -33.39
C ILE A 651 7.20 1.57 -32.20
N LYS A 652 8.29 2.34 -32.31
CA LYS A 652 9.32 2.42 -31.28
C LYS A 652 8.83 3.13 -30.03
N ALA A 653 9.34 2.70 -28.87
CA ALA A 653 8.96 3.28 -27.59
C ALA A 653 9.49 4.72 -27.42
N LYS A 654 10.76 4.91 -27.76
CA LYS A 654 11.46 6.19 -27.76
C LYS A 654 10.73 7.26 -28.57
N ASP A 655 10.37 6.96 -29.81
CA ASP A 655 9.68 7.91 -30.70
C ASP A 655 8.29 8.34 -30.19
N ARG A 656 7.58 7.43 -29.50
CA ARG A 656 6.28 7.72 -28.87
C ARG A 656 6.45 8.63 -27.65
N SER A 657 7.40 8.31 -26.78
CA SER A 657 7.76 9.12 -25.62
C SER A 657 8.22 10.51 -26.01
N GLN A 658 9.06 10.62 -27.03
CA GLN A 658 9.55 11.90 -27.54
C GLN A 658 8.41 12.78 -28.06
N LYS A 659 7.41 12.20 -28.76
CA LYS A 659 6.22 12.92 -29.21
C LYS A 659 5.36 13.44 -28.06
N GLU A 660 5.16 12.64 -27.01
CA GLU A 660 4.41 13.08 -25.80
C GLU A 660 5.12 14.24 -25.12
N LEU A 661 6.44 14.12 -24.93
CA LEU A 661 7.22 15.13 -24.23
C LEU A 661 7.34 16.43 -25.03
N HIS A 662 7.50 16.34 -26.36
CA HIS A 662 7.47 17.50 -27.26
C HIS A 662 6.12 18.22 -27.29
N GLN A 663 5.01 17.50 -27.09
CA GLN A 663 3.70 18.14 -26.99
C GLN A 663 3.55 18.95 -25.69
N LYS A 664 4.14 18.51 -24.58
CA LYS A 664 4.04 19.18 -23.28
C LYS A 664 5.07 20.28 -23.06
N THR A 665 6.29 20.08 -23.52
CA THR A 665 7.40 21.05 -23.39
C THR A 665 7.39 22.14 -24.47
N LYS A 666 6.42 22.09 -25.40
CA LYS A 666 6.27 23.00 -26.55
C LYS A 666 6.31 24.51 -26.23
N PHE A 667 6.07 24.88 -24.97
CA PHE A 667 6.02 26.29 -24.54
C PHE A 667 7.25 26.72 -23.73
N ASP A 668 8.25 25.86 -23.55
CA ASP A 668 9.46 26.13 -22.76
C ASP A 668 10.71 25.65 -23.53
N GLU A 669 11.36 26.58 -24.26
CA GLU A 669 12.49 26.30 -25.15
C GLU A 669 13.71 25.71 -24.42
N ASP A 670 13.94 26.10 -23.16
CA ASP A 670 15.07 25.61 -22.37
C ASP A 670 14.86 24.14 -21.94
N VAL A 671 13.63 23.80 -21.55
CA VAL A 671 13.25 22.42 -21.19
C VAL A 671 13.19 21.51 -22.42
N GLN A 672 12.77 22.05 -23.56
CA GLN A 672 12.76 21.34 -24.83
C GLN A 672 14.18 20.99 -25.29
N GLY A 673 15.12 21.94 -25.18
CA GLY A 673 16.54 21.71 -25.50
C GLY A 673 17.19 20.64 -24.62
N ALA A 674 16.96 20.68 -23.31
CA ALA A 674 17.47 19.67 -22.37
C ALA A 674 16.87 18.27 -22.61
N THR A 675 15.61 18.22 -23.05
CA THR A 675 14.93 16.98 -23.41
C THR A 675 15.54 16.35 -24.66
N ASP A 676 15.75 17.13 -25.71
CA ASP A 676 16.32 16.65 -26.96
C ASP A 676 17.76 16.13 -26.75
N GLU A 677 18.58 16.84 -25.97
CA GLU A 677 19.95 16.44 -25.63
C GLU A 677 19.98 15.12 -24.83
N PHE A 678 19.02 14.90 -23.92
CA PHE A 678 18.89 13.63 -23.20
C PHE A 678 18.45 12.48 -24.12
N MET A 679 17.52 12.72 -25.05
CA MET A 679 17.00 11.71 -25.97
C MET A 679 18.01 11.30 -27.04
N GLU A 680 18.90 12.21 -27.44
CA GLU A 680 20.03 11.88 -28.32
C GLU A 680 21.07 10.97 -27.64
N GLY A 681 21.21 11.04 -26.31
CA GLY A 681 22.20 10.27 -25.54
C GLY A 681 21.72 8.94 -24.94
N THR A 682 20.45 8.57 -25.09
CA THR A 682 19.86 7.37 -24.46
C THR A 682 19.58 6.23 -25.42
N ASP A 683 19.80 4.99 -24.94
CA ASP A 683 19.50 3.75 -25.67
C ASP A 683 18.02 3.70 -26.10
N ASP A 684 17.74 3.08 -27.25
CA ASP A 684 16.40 3.01 -27.87
C ASP A 684 15.31 2.38 -26.97
N ASP A 685 15.72 1.66 -25.93
CA ASP A 685 14.86 0.93 -24.99
C ASP A 685 14.43 1.77 -23.77
N LYS A 686 14.94 3.01 -23.63
CA LYS A 686 14.63 3.92 -22.52
C LYS A 686 13.58 4.95 -22.91
N VAL A 687 12.57 5.08 -22.07
CA VAL A 687 11.46 6.03 -22.15
C VAL A 687 11.68 7.09 -21.08
N LEU A 688 11.56 8.38 -21.42
CA LEU A 688 11.63 9.43 -20.41
C LEU A 688 10.37 9.40 -19.54
N ASP A 689 10.56 9.34 -18.23
CA ASP A 689 9.49 9.57 -17.28
C ASP A 689 9.05 11.02 -17.33
N GLU A 690 7.75 11.22 -17.50
CA GLU A 690 7.18 12.54 -17.76
C GLU A 690 7.30 13.48 -16.56
N ASP A 691 7.14 12.95 -15.34
CA ASP A 691 7.19 13.74 -14.11
C ASP A 691 8.61 13.92 -13.56
N THR A 692 9.52 12.99 -13.86
CA THR A 692 10.86 12.97 -13.24
C THR A 692 11.99 13.26 -14.21
N LEU A 693 11.71 13.33 -15.52
CA LEU A 693 12.70 13.48 -16.60
C LEU A 693 13.84 12.46 -16.52
N LYS A 694 13.58 11.29 -15.91
CA LYS A 694 14.53 10.17 -15.81
C LYS A 694 14.11 9.07 -16.76
N GLY A 695 15.09 8.46 -17.45
CA GLY A 695 14.84 7.28 -18.26
C GLY A 695 14.33 6.10 -17.43
N LYS A 696 13.20 5.52 -17.83
CA LYS A 696 12.64 4.23 -17.40
C LYS A 696 12.74 3.24 -18.55
N ASP A 697 13.00 1.97 -18.25
CA ASP A 697 13.05 0.93 -19.27
C ASP A 697 11.65 0.61 -19.80
N ALA A 698 11.52 0.42 -21.13
CA ALA A 698 10.29 -0.06 -21.75
C ALA A 698 10.05 -1.55 -21.40
N VAL A 699 8.79 -1.94 -21.23
CA VAL A 699 8.44 -3.35 -21.00
C VAL A 699 8.53 -4.10 -22.32
N GLN A 700 9.52 -4.99 -22.44
CA GLN A 700 9.77 -5.77 -23.65
C GLN A 700 9.12 -7.16 -23.58
N ILE A 701 8.39 -7.53 -24.63
CA ILE A 701 7.69 -8.82 -24.72
C ILE A 701 8.16 -9.59 -25.95
N ASN A 702 8.62 -10.82 -25.72
CA ASN A 702 9.19 -11.69 -26.74
C ASN A 702 8.24 -12.85 -27.07
N PHE A 703 7.68 -12.87 -28.29
CA PHE A 703 6.76 -13.91 -28.77
C PHE A 703 7.42 -15.25 -29.20
N GLN A 704 8.72 -15.47 -28.90
CA GLN A 704 9.45 -16.62 -29.43
C GLN A 704 10.35 -17.37 -28.45
N THR A 705 10.54 -16.86 -27.23
CA THR A 705 11.33 -17.55 -26.20
C THR A 705 10.41 -18.32 -25.26
N LYS A 706 10.84 -19.53 -24.85
CA LYS A 706 10.30 -20.21 -23.69
C LYS A 706 10.66 -19.37 -22.47
N GLN A 707 9.86 -18.34 -22.19
CA GLN A 707 10.05 -17.50 -21.01
C GLN A 707 10.06 -18.41 -19.79
N ASP A 708 11.03 -18.18 -18.90
CA ASP A 708 11.03 -18.88 -17.63
C ASP A 708 9.87 -18.39 -16.75
N ARG A 709 9.57 -19.11 -15.67
CA ARG A 709 8.45 -18.75 -14.78
C ARG A 709 8.65 -17.38 -14.11
N ASN A 710 9.90 -16.99 -13.85
CA ASN A 710 10.23 -15.74 -13.17
C ASN A 710 10.08 -14.54 -14.13
N GLU A 711 10.48 -14.69 -15.39
CA GLU A 711 10.29 -13.71 -16.46
C GLU A 711 8.80 -13.46 -16.71
N LYS A 712 7.97 -14.52 -16.70
CA LYS A 712 6.51 -14.39 -16.81
C LYS A 712 5.89 -13.66 -15.63
N GLU A 713 6.40 -13.90 -14.42
CA GLU A 713 5.93 -13.19 -13.22
C GLU A 713 6.38 -11.73 -13.20
N SER A 714 7.61 -11.44 -13.64
CA SER A 714 8.08 -10.06 -13.81
C SER A 714 7.23 -9.33 -14.84
N LEU A 715 7.05 -9.93 -16.02
CA LEU A 715 6.24 -9.38 -17.10
C LEU A 715 4.80 -9.07 -16.64
N ARG A 716 4.20 -9.95 -15.83
CA ARG A 716 2.89 -9.71 -15.22
C ARG A 716 2.89 -8.52 -14.27
N ARG A 717 3.90 -8.43 -13.39
CA ARG A 717 4.01 -7.31 -12.45
C ARG A 717 4.24 -6.00 -13.19
N ASP A 718 5.04 -6.01 -14.24
CA ASP A 718 5.36 -4.83 -15.04
C ASP A 718 4.13 -4.36 -15.83
N ILE A 719 3.41 -5.26 -16.51
CA ILE A 719 2.14 -4.91 -17.17
C ILE A 719 1.09 -4.43 -16.16
N GLN A 720 0.99 -5.04 -14.97
CA GLN A 720 0.07 -4.58 -13.92
C GLN A 720 0.44 -3.19 -13.41
N LYS A 721 1.74 -2.93 -13.23
CA LYS A 721 2.25 -1.61 -12.85
C LYS A 721 1.94 -0.57 -13.93
N GLU A 722 2.10 -0.93 -15.20
CA GLU A 722 1.75 -0.06 -16.34
C GLU A 722 0.24 0.19 -16.45
N GLN A 723 -0.60 -0.82 -16.15
CA GLN A 723 -2.06 -0.63 -16.06
C GLN A 723 -2.47 0.32 -14.94
N GLY A 724 -1.82 0.22 -13.78
CA GLY A 724 -2.04 1.15 -12.66
C GLY A 724 -1.77 2.60 -13.06
N LYS A 725 -0.65 2.83 -13.77
CA LYS A 725 -0.29 4.18 -14.25
C LYS A 725 -1.26 4.73 -15.30
N ASN A 726 -1.73 3.89 -16.24
CA ASN A 726 -2.69 4.32 -17.27
C ASN A 726 -4.09 4.64 -16.71
N LYS A 727 -4.46 4.06 -15.56
CA LYS A 727 -5.72 4.36 -14.86
C LYS A 727 -5.67 5.70 -14.10
N GLU A 728 -4.52 6.04 -13.53
CA GLU A 728 -4.35 7.26 -12.73
C GLU A 728 -4.14 8.51 -13.59
N HIS A 729 -3.60 8.36 -14.80
CA HIS A 729 -3.36 9.45 -15.72
C HIS A 729 -3.91 9.11 -17.10
N HIS A 730 -4.91 9.87 -17.58
CA HIS A 730 -5.37 9.86 -18.98
C HIS A 730 -4.31 10.30 -20.01
N GLY A 731 -3.02 10.11 -19.70
CA GLY A 731 -1.87 10.41 -20.54
C GLY A 731 -0.55 9.81 -20.04
N GLY A 732 -0.55 8.77 -19.20
CA GLY A 732 0.69 8.21 -18.63
C GLY A 732 1.53 7.39 -19.63
N SER A 733 2.84 7.65 -19.62
CA SER A 733 3.92 7.22 -20.52
C SER A 733 4.32 5.73 -20.45
N SER A 734 3.35 4.83 -20.42
CA SER A 734 3.59 3.38 -20.32
C SER A 734 3.80 2.78 -21.71
N VAL A 735 5.05 2.56 -22.14
CA VAL A 735 5.33 2.04 -23.49
C VAL A 735 5.73 0.56 -23.44
N ILE A 736 4.87 -0.27 -24.05
CA ILE A 736 5.15 -1.69 -24.29
C ILE A 736 5.75 -1.84 -25.69
N GLU A 737 6.80 -2.63 -25.79
CA GLU A 737 7.45 -2.98 -27.03
C GLU A 737 7.51 -4.50 -27.22
N PHE A 738 7.15 -4.97 -28.40
CA PHE A 738 7.23 -6.38 -28.75
C PHE A 738 8.46 -6.60 -29.62
N LYS A 739 9.32 -7.56 -29.25
CA LYS A 739 10.50 -7.92 -30.05
C LYS A 739 10.37 -9.34 -30.58
N ARG A 740 10.99 -9.57 -31.75
CA ARG A 740 11.01 -10.87 -32.39
C ARG A 740 12.21 -11.66 -31.85
N LYS A 741 12.04 -12.44 -30.78
CA LYS A 741 13.10 -13.26 -30.14
C LYS A 741 14.14 -12.43 -29.39
N GLU A 742 14.70 -13.04 -28.35
CA GLU A 742 15.82 -12.48 -27.60
C GLU A 742 17.04 -12.29 -28.52
N GLY A 743 17.51 -11.04 -28.65
CA GLY A 743 18.69 -10.67 -29.44
C GLY A 743 18.44 -10.13 -30.86
N GLU A 744 17.20 -10.06 -31.36
CA GLU A 744 16.87 -9.27 -32.56
C GLU A 744 16.23 -7.94 -32.13
N GLU A 745 16.88 -6.81 -32.41
CA GLU A 745 16.47 -5.46 -32.01
C GLU A 745 15.24 -4.92 -32.77
N ARG A 746 14.52 -5.76 -33.53
CA ARG A 746 13.39 -5.29 -34.33
C ARG A 746 12.09 -5.37 -33.54
N SER A 747 11.53 -4.20 -33.26
CA SER A 747 10.17 -4.02 -32.76
C SER A 747 9.14 -4.53 -33.78
N LEU A 748 8.20 -5.34 -33.32
CA LEU A 748 7.07 -5.85 -34.10
C LEU A 748 6.00 -4.78 -34.24
N ASP A 749 5.38 -4.71 -35.41
CA ASP A 749 4.17 -3.89 -35.57
C ASP A 749 2.92 -4.58 -34.96
N LYS A 750 1.86 -3.80 -34.76
CA LYS A 750 0.56 -4.28 -34.20
C LYS A 750 -0.01 -5.50 -34.94
N ARG A 751 0.14 -5.58 -36.26
CA ARG A 751 -0.42 -6.68 -37.07
C ARG A 751 0.43 -7.94 -36.96
N GLU A 752 1.74 -7.79 -36.99
CA GLU A 752 2.71 -8.88 -36.82
C GLU A 752 2.60 -9.48 -35.41
N ALA A 753 2.48 -8.64 -34.38
CA ALA A 753 2.34 -9.06 -32.99
C ALA A 753 1.02 -9.83 -32.75
N ARG A 754 -0.12 -9.36 -33.28
CA ARG A 754 -1.39 -10.08 -33.27
C ARG A 754 -1.33 -11.43 -34.01
N ALA A 755 -0.63 -11.48 -35.15
CA ALA A 755 -0.52 -12.70 -35.93
C ALA A 755 0.28 -13.77 -35.17
N LEU A 756 1.34 -13.37 -34.46
CA LEU A 756 2.12 -14.28 -33.61
C LEU A 756 1.32 -14.74 -32.39
N HIS A 757 0.65 -13.84 -31.69
CA HIS A 757 -0.22 -14.19 -30.55
C HIS A 757 -1.34 -15.15 -30.95
N SER A 758 -2.01 -14.90 -32.08
CA SER A 758 -3.05 -15.81 -32.59
C SER A 758 -2.49 -17.19 -32.96
N LYS A 759 -1.23 -17.26 -33.40
CA LYS A 759 -0.56 -18.54 -33.66
C LYS A 759 -0.33 -19.31 -32.37
N GLU A 760 0.17 -18.65 -31.32
CA GLU A 760 0.39 -19.28 -30.01
C GLU A 760 -0.93 -19.66 -29.30
N GLU A 761 -2.00 -18.85 -29.43
CA GLU A 761 -3.36 -19.18 -28.96
C GLU A 761 -3.85 -20.49 -29.61
N ASN A 762 -3.65 -20.61 -30.93
CA ASN A 762 -4.04 -21.81 -31.67
C ASN A 762 -3.20 -23.04 -31.30
N GLU A 763 -1.90 -22.88 -31.08
CA GLU A 763 -1.02 -23.97 -30.63
C GLU A 763 -1.43 -24.49 -29.25
N LEU A 764 -1.77 -23.61 -28.31
CA LEU A 764 -2.28 -24.01 -26.99
C LEU A 764 -3.64 -24.72 -27.09
N VAL A 765 -4.53 -24.22 -27.93
CA VAL A 765 -5.84 -24.85 -28.19
C VAL A 765 -5.66 -26.26 -28.75
N ASP A 766 -4.74 -26.45 -29.69
CA ASP A 766 -4.45 -27.76 -30.27
C ASP A 766 -3.86 -28.74 -29.24
N GLN A 767 -3.24 -28.26 -28.15
CA GLN A 767 -2.85 -29.09 -27.00
C GLN A 767 -4.01 -29.43 -26.05
N ILE A 768 -4.98 -28.53 -25.90
CA ILE A 768 -6.14 -28.69 -24.99
C ILE A 768 -7.19 -29.63 -25.61
N VAL A 769 -7.43 -29.52 -26.92
CA VAL A 769 -8.50 -30.26 -27.64
C VAL A 769 -8.43 -31.78 -27.42
N PRO A 770 -7.27 -32.45 -27.58
CA PRO A 770 -7.17 -33.88 -27.31
C PRO A 770 -7.51 -34.26 -25.86
N LYS A 771 -7.18 -33.40 -24.90
CA LYS A 771 -7.47 -33.63 -23.47
C LYS A 771 -8.96 -33.46 -23.18
N ILE A 772 -9.64 -32.49 -23.80
CA ILE A 772 -11.11 -32.32 -23.69
C ILE A 772 -11.81 -33.56 -24.21
N LEU A 773 -11.38 -34.04 -25.37
CA LEU A 773 -11.97 -35.21 -26.02
C LEU A 773 -11.70 -36.49 -25.24
N ALA A 774 -10.51 -36.65 -24.64
CA ALA A 774 -10.21 -37.78 -23.76
C ALA A 774 -11.11 -37.84 -22.51
N VAL A 775 -11.53 -36.68 -21.98
CA VAL A 775 -12.42 -36.61 -20.80
C VAL A 775 -13.88 -36.78 -21.18
N THR A 776 -14.32 -36.17 -22.29
CA THR A 776 -15.74 -36.14 -22.67
C THR A 776 -16.17 -37.32 -23.54
N HIS A 777 -15.26 -37.90 -24.33
CA HIS A 777 -15.53 -38.98 -25.28
C HIS A 777 -14.37 -40.01 -25.28
N PRO A 778 -14.13 -40.71 -24.16
CA PRO A 778 -13.00 -41.63 -24.02
C PRO A 778 -13.12 -42.83 -24.96
N GLY A 779 -12.03 -43.16 -25.67
CA GLY A 779 -11.91 -44.40 -26.45
C GLY A 779 -12.68 -44.44 -27.77
N GLN A 780 -13.22 -43.31 -28.25
CA GLN A 780 -13.90 -43.20 -29.56
C GLN A 780 -13.03 -42.47 -30.58
N ASP A 781 -13.09 -42.88 -31.85
CA ASP A 781 -12.54 -42.10 -32.95
C ASP A 781 -13.30 -40.78 -33.08
N HIS A 782 -12.58 -39.66 -33.05
CA HIS A 782 -13.18 -38.33 -32.99
C HIS A 782 -13.56 -37.84 -34.40
N SER A 783 -14.85 -37.56 -34.61
CA SER A 783 -15.33 -36.95 -35.85
C SER A 783 -14.79 -35.51 -36.00
N ALA A 784 -14.71 -35.02 -37.24
CA ALA A 784 -14.32 -33.64 -37.53
C ALA A 784 -15.23 -32.60 -36.84
N GLU A 785 -16.51 -32.94 -36.64
CA GLU A 785 -17.49 -32.11 -35.94
C GLU A 785 -17.17 -32.02 -34.44
N LEU A 786 -16.86 -33.15 -33.77
CA LEU A 786 -16.46 -33.15 -32.36
C LEU A 786 -15.15 -32.40 -32.12
N LEU A 787 -14.18 -32.54 -33.02
CA LEU A 787 -12.94 -31.76 -32.98
C LEU A 787 -13.20 -30.26 -33.11
N ALA A 788 -14.11 -29.85 -33.99
CA ALA A 788 -14.48 -28.44 -34.16
C ALA A 788 -15.20 -27.88 -32.93
N ILE A 789 -16.10 -28.66 -32.31
CA ILE A 789 -16.82 -28.27 -31.08
C ILE A 789 -15.84 -28.15 -29.90
N ALA A 790 -14.92 -29.11 -29.73
CA ALA A 790 -13.89 -29.07 -28.70
C ALA A 790 -12.93 -27.88 -28.88
N ARG A 791 -12.51 -27.60 -30.11
CA ARG A 791 -11.67 -26.43 -30.45
C ARG A 791 -12.37 -25.13 -30.09
N LYS A 792 -13.66 -25.02 -30.43
CA LYS A 792 -14.50 -23.87 -30.09
C LYS A 792 -14.64 -23.72 -28.57
N ALA A 793 -14.85 -24.81 -27.84
CA ALA A 793 -14.98 -24.78 -26.38
C ALA A 793 -13.67 -24.36 -25.69
N ALA A 794 -12.52 -24.85 -26.16
CA ALA A 794 -11.20 -24.45 -25.66
C ALA A 794 -10.93 -22.96 -25.88
N LEU A 795 -11.15 -22.46 -27.10
CA LEU A 795 -11.00 -21.04 -27.45
C LEU A 795 -11.92 -20.15 -26.61
N GLU A 796 -13.20 -20.49 -26.52
CA GLU A 796 -14.18 -19.70 -25.76
C GLU A 796 -13.80 -19.65 -24.28
N ARG A 797 -13.29 -20.75 -23.71
CA ARG A 797 -12.89 -20.77 -22.30
C ARG A 797 -11.60 -20.00 -22.04
N LEU A 798 -10.61 -20.07 -22.94
CA LEU A 798 -9.38 -19.28 -22.85
C LEU A 798 -9.70 -17.77 -22.85
N ARG A 799 -10.54 -17.33 -23.79
CA ARG A 799 -10.99 -15.93 -23.90
C ARG A 799 -11.85 -15.50 -22.72
N LYS A 800 -12.78 -16.35 -22.26
CA LYS A 800 -13.60 -16.01 -21.08
C LYS A 800 -12.75 -15.86 -19.81
N LYS A 801 -11.75 -16.72 -19.61
CA LYS A 801 -10.83 -16.57 -18.46
C LYS A 801 -9.98 -15.31 -18.57
N GLU A 802 -9.70 -14.85 -19.78
CA GLU A 802 -9.02 -13.58 -20.02
C GLU A 802 -9.92 -12.40 -19.66
N GLU A 803 -11.16 -12.37 -20.16
CA GLU A 803 -12.18 -11.37 -19.81
C GLU A 803 -12.40 -11.31 -18.29
N ASP A 804 -12.63 -12.46 -17.64
CA ASP A 804 -12.83 -12.56 -16.19
C ASP A 804 -11.63 -12.00 -15.41
N LYS A 805 -10.40 -12.18 -15.92
CA LYS A 805 -9.17 -11.71 -15.27
C LYS A 805 -8.93 -10.23 -15.51
N ILE A 806 -9.18 -9.73 -16.73
CA ILE A 806 -9.16 -8.30 -17.03
C ILE A 806 -10.18 -7.58 -16.14
N GLU A 807 -11.37 -8.15 -15.94
CA GLU A 807 -12.40 -7.61 -15.05
C GLU A 807 -11.99 -7.69 -13.56
N GLN A 808 -11.33 -8.76 -13.12
CA GLN A 808 -10.78 -8.85 -11.77
C GLN A 808 -9.66 -7.82 -11.53
N MET A 809 -8.75 -7.67 -12.50
CA MET A 809 -7.69 -6.66 -12.44
C MET A 809 -8.27 -5.25 -12.52
N SER A 810 -9.35 -5.06 -13.27
CA SER A 810 -10.03 -3.76 -13.37
C SER A 810 -10.77 -3.38 -12.09
N LYS A 811 -11.19 -4.37 -11.28
CA LYS A 811 -11.83 -4.17 -9.96
C LYS A 811 -10.82 -4.07 -8.79
N ALA A 812 -9.61 -4.62 -8.97
CA ALA A 812 -8.56 -4.62 -7.94
C ALA A 812 -7.71 -3.34 -7.91
N ALA A 813 -7.61 -2.65 -9.05
CA ALA A 813 -7.06 -1.30 -9.19
C ALA A 813 -8.20 -0.30 -9.27
#